data_AF-A0A6V8PXQ3-F1
#
_entry.id   AF-A0A6V8PXQ3-F1
#
_cell.length_a   1.000
_cell.length_b   1.000
_cell.length_c   1.000
_cell.angle_alpha   90.00
_cell.angle_beta   90.00
_cell.angle_gamma   90.00
#
_symmetry.space_group_name_H-M   'P 1'
#
loop_
_entity.id
_entity.type
_entity.pdbx_description
1 polymer ?
#
loop_
_entity_poly.entity_id
_entity_poly.type
_entity_poly.pdbx_seq_one_letter_code
_entity_poly.pdbx_strand_id
1 'polypeptide(L)'
;TVNHKNQKSCYLVSVGTSLVINYEKRHRQDINYARIDLHNQGFQAVTSHEAGLTNATYCLYFDTIIGDLKNVHFSVLEQASAELSSLLRWRDETGKFPGFSAEDCIVLITTQTAEGILCAYALQNIFKTHWDKIKKDSTNQPFPNDFVSIEYVKGLGKATDPAFEETGLPEFLNYLHRAIVDYRAEGYEVILVPTGGYKALIPYMVLVGILHGVPLRYVYEESPRVLELPKIPLGLDMERWVREKFRLQGVLGKDYNPDDQQYKQLDHDFQSLLERDPQGKFSLSALGNFLEAVYRDLSWRSPLQLASGKTHLLDSLDDDLKEKFDRLVRIGHLIWKGDRVPEMVDHSLRHHYDLFELAERFLLPILDNNPNFLKPEELFILLGALYLHDCGHTLGTIYGSDEKPIRLFPTEIRDYHHILGYERLRHHDIASYVSKDLYEGLGWADTLQATWDDFLEIIATVGLFHRKDMPIGDGEAPYNKCPYFRNEYPPLMRNEAWPLKFRGNQMSPNRVALLVCLLRIIDSLDCQRARSGDQMEIDFHLAQIGSEAEEEKNRAGLFEKIVKGILKNDFAELSQAIQSSINGYRKRESKDHSVTAKAATTHATTTQLRGVLTKIKQKCNYDGTTAGLIFEYVLSRFRVDFKEYQKEHYADHVFVKQILIDAQRGDRISDNGDRHKTRFTIDIEVDQEIVEELALRPEEVAQKKRALLGNMREEYEMKEDSAKDIPAKTIVKDILEESGVTIEYGIDESC
;
A
#
# COMPACT_ATOMS: atom_id res chain seq x y z
N THR A 1 -10.89 15.98 -4.35
CA THR A 1 -10.88 16.46 -5.75
C THR A 1 -9.44 16.57 -6.21
N VAL A 2 -8.94 15.53 -6.89
CA VAL A 2 -7.54 15.45 -7.36
C VAL A 2 -7.33 16.54 -8.42
N ASN A 3 -6.27 17.33 -8.25
CA ASN A 3 -5.96 18.47 -9.09
C ASN A 3 -5.35 17.96 -10.42
N HIS A 4 -6.19 17.52 -11.36
CA HIS A 4 -5.86 16.92 -12.68
C HIS A 4 -5.10 17.85 -13.66
N LYS A 5 -4.42 18.90 -13.20
CA LYS A 5 -4.06 20.01 -14.08
C LYS A 5 -2.88 19.76 -15.04
N ASN A 6 -2.07 18.72 -14.88
CA ASN A 6 -0.88 18.49 -15.73
C ASN A 6 -0.51 17.00 -15.99
N GLN A 7 -1.44 16.05 -15.92
CA GLN A 7 -1.14 14.65 -16.24
C GLN A 7 -1.29 14.40 -17.75
N LYS A 8 -0.27 13.83 -18.40
CA LYS A 8 -0.35 13.39 -19.80
C LYS A 8 -1.28 12.18 -19.94
N SER A 9 -2.07 12.13 -21.00
CA SER A 9 -3.06 11.06 -21.22
C SER A 9 -2.73 10.20 -22.44
N CYS A 10 -2.92 8.89 -22.32
CA CYS A 10 -2.85 7.95 -23.44
C CYS A 10 -4.25 7.43 -23.76
N TYR A 11 -4.73 7.67 -24.99
CA TYR A 11 -6.03 7.23 -25.46
C TYR A 11 -5.88 5.97 -26.31
N LEU A 12 -6.32 4.82 -25.78
CA LEU A 12 -6.41 3.59 -26.57
C LEU A 12 -7.78 3.56 -27.25
N VAL A 13 -7.80 3.69 -28.58
CA VAL A 13 -9.03 3.89 -29.36
C VAL A 13 -9.21 2.74 -30.34
N SER A 14 -10.31 2.01 -30.23
CA SER A 14 -10.66 1.01 -31.22
C SER A 14 -11.22 1.68 -32.49
N VAL A 15 -10.67 1.35 -33.65
CA VAL A 15 -11.02 1.98 -34.93
C VAL A 15 -12.03 1.14 -35.70
N GLY A 16 -13.13 1.77 -36.12
CA GLY A 16 -14.15 1.19 -36.98
C GLY A 16 -14.25 1.85 -38.33
N THR A 17 -15.37 1.60 -39.01
CA THR A 17 -15.66 2.12 -40.35
C THR A 17 -16.62 3.32 -40.31
N SER A 18 -16.87 3.89 -39.13
CA SER A 18 -17.86 4.94 -38.93
C SER A 18 -17.55 6.23 -39.70
N LEU A 19 -16.26 6.56 -39.86
CA LEU A 19 -15.79 7.73 -40.62
C LEU A 19 -16.29 7.68 -42.07
N VAL A 20 -16.10 6.53 -42.71
CA VAL A 20 -16.53 6.24 -44.07
C VAL A 20 -18.05 6.25 -44.18
N ILE A 21 -18.74 5.50 -43.31
CA ILE A 21 -20.19 5.35 -43.35
C ILE A 21 -20.88 6.71 -43.19
N ASN A 22 -20.37 7.56 -42.30
CA ASN A 22 -20.91 8.90 -42.09
C ASN A 22 -20.63 9.84 -43.26
N TYR A 23 -19.47 9.71 -43.90
CA TYR A 23 -19.13 10.46 -45.10
C TYR A 23 -20.08 10.11 -46.26
N GLU A 24 -20.30 8.82 -46.54
CA GLU A 24 -21.24 8.34 -47.55
C GLU A 24 -22.66 8.89 -47.33
N LYS A 25 -23.16 8.77 -46.09
CA LYS A 25 -24.46 9.32 -45.69
C LYS A 25 -24.56 10.82 -45.94
N ARG A 26 -23.51 11.58 -45.62
CA ARG A 26 -23.50 13.05 -45.75
C ARG A 26 -23.43 13.49 -47.21
N HIS A 27 -22.76 12.74 -48.09
CA HIS A 27 -22.55 13.14 -49.48
C HIS A 27 -23.47 12.40 -50.46
N ARG A 28 -24.33 11.50 -49.96
CA ARG A 28 -25.23 10.65 -50.76
C ARG A 28 -24.47 9.91 -51.87
N GLN A 29 -23.25 9.50 -51.57
CA GLN A 29 -22.40 8.70 -52.44
C GLN A 29 -22.28 7.31 -51.83
N ASP A 30 -22.34 6.28 -52.68
CA ASP A 30 -22.09 4.90 -52.30
C ASP A 30 -20.65 4.57 -52.66
N ILE A 31 -19.76 4.52 -51.67
CA ILE A 31 -18.39 4.09 -51.86
C ILE A 31 -18.44 2.57 -51.87
N ASN A 32 -18.61 1.98 -53.05
CA ASN A 32 -18.76 0.55 -53.18
C ASN A 32 -17.43 -0.18 -52.86
N TYR A 33 -17.24 -0.57 -51.60
CA TYR A 33 -16.09 -1.32 -51.09
C TYR A 33 -16.02 -2.76 -51.61
N ALA A 34 -17.12 -3.29 -52.17
CA ALA A 34 -17.35 -4.71 -52.42
C ALA A 34 -16.48 -5.38 -53.50
N ARG A 35 -15.35 -4.77 -53.91
CA ARG A 35 -14.53 -5.29 -55.03
C ARG A 35 -13.13 -5.76 -54.68
N ILE A 36 -12.60 -5.57 -53.47
CA ILE A 36 -11.21 -5.95 -53.19
C ILE A 36 -11.10 -6.65 -51.84
N ASP A 37 -11.02 -7.98 -51.91
CA ASP A 37 -10.63 -8.83 -50.80
C ASP A 37 -9.10 -8.77 -50.66
N LEU A 38 -8.59 -7.95 -49.73
CA LEU A 38 -7.15 -7.88 -49.43
C LEU A 38 -6.62 -9.15 -48.74
N HIS A 39 -7.47 -10.16 -48.49
CA HIS A 39 -7.06 -11.46 -47.97
C HIS A 39 -5.94 -12.11 -48.82
N ASN A 40 -5.91 -11.81 -50.13
CA ASN A 40 -4.90 -12.32 -51.07
C ASN A 40 -3.74 -11.35 -51.41
N GLN A 41 -3.79 -10.09 -50.99
CA GLN A 41 -2.71 -9.12 -51.20
C GLN A 41 -2.11 -8.78 -49.84
N GLY A 42 -1.15 -9.61 -49.41
CA GLY A 42 -0.59 -9.58 -48.07
C GLY A 42 -0.26 -8.17 -47.55
N PHE A 43 -0.34 -8.03 -46.23
CA PHE A 43 -0.01 -6.89 -45.35
C PHE A 43 1.14 -5.97 -45.83
N GLN A 44 2.12 -6.48 -46.56
CA GLN A 44 3.23 -5.70 -47.16
C GLN A 44 2.79 -4.70 -48.25
N ALA A 45 1.65 -4.92 -48.91
CA ALA A 45 1.15 -4.02 -49.95
C ALA A 45 0.53 -2.71 -49.42
N VAL A 46 0.19 -2.67 -48.11
CA VAL A 46 -0.53 -1.56 -47.47
C VAL A 46 0.36 -0.77 -46.49
N THR A 47 1.44 -1.38 -46.00
CA THR A 47 2.29 -0.85 -44.91
C THR A 47 3.50 -0.02 -45.36
N SER A 48 3.72 0.17 -46.66
CA SER A 48 4.81 1.03 -47.15
C SER A 48 4.30 2.45 -47.43
N HIS A 49 4.59 3.39 -46.53
CA HIS A 49 4.39 4.82 -46.83
C HIS A 49 5.47 5.41 -47.74
N GLU A 50 6.53 4.66 -48.07
CA GLU A 50 7.39 4.99 -49.23
C GLU A 50 6.80 4.52 -50.57
N ALA A 51 5.72 3.73 -50.58
CA ALA A 51 5.03 3.29 -51.79
C ALA A 51 3.52 3.35 -51.57
N GLY A 52 2.94 4.53 -51.77
CA GLY A 52 1.53 4.84 -51.52
C GLY A 52 0.55 3.72 -51.89
N LEU A 53 -0.44 3.52 -51.01
CA LEU A 53 -1.74 2.87 -51.23
C LEU A 53 -1.90 2.40 -52.70
N THR A 54 -1.43 1.19 -53.00
CA THR A 54 -1.19 0.73 -54.39
C THR A 54 -2.47 0.51 -55.21
N ASN A 55 -3.63 0.89 -54.68
CA ASN A 55 -4.91 0.90 -55.36
C ASN A 55 -5.37 2.35 -55.55
N ALA A 56 -5.27 2.87 -56.77
CA ALA A 56 -5.59 4.26 -57.11
C ALA A 56 -6.97 4.73 -56.57
N THR A 57 -7.94 3.81 -56.46
CA THR A 57 -9.26 4.05 -55.92
C THR A 57 -9.26 4.38 -54.42
N TYR A 58 -8.45 3.68 -53.61
CA TYR A 58 -8.34 3.94 -52.16
C TYR A 58 -7.60 5.25 -51.89
N CYS A 59 -6.54 5.57 -52.65
CA CYS A 59 -5.91 6.91 -52.60
C CYS A 59 -6.92 8.02 -52.87
N LEU A 60 -7.73 7.87 -53.92
CA LEU A 60 -8.74 8.85 -54.28
C LEU A 60 -9.75 9.07 -53.16
N TYR A 61 -10.30 8.01 -52.56
CA TYR A 61 -11.25 8.17 -51.46
C TYR A 61 -10.61 8.72 -50.20
N PHE A 62 -9.40 8.26 -49.86
CA PHE A 62 -8.62 8.82 -48.76
C PHE A 62 -8.41 10.33 -48.94
N ASP A 63 -7.87 10.72 -50.09
CA ASP A 63 -7.59 12.12 -50.42
C ASP A 63 -8.87 12.96 -50.47
N THR A 64 -9.99 12.39 -50.92
CA THR A 64 -11.29 13.08 -50.96
C THR A 64 -11.84 13.29 -49.55
N ILE A 65 -11.89 12.25 -48.71
CA ILE A 65 -12.37 12.35 -47.32
C ILE A 65 -11.52 13.36 -46.53
N ILE A 66 -10.18 13.26 -46.64
CA ILE A 66 -9.27 14.20 -45.98
C ILE A 66 -9.42 15.62 -46.55
N GLY A 67 -9.54 15.75 -47.87
CA GLY A 67 -9.75 17.02 -48.55
C GLY A 67 -11.01 17.74 -48.09
N ASP A 68 -12.14 17.03 -48.05
CA ASP A 68 -13.43 17.56 -47.63
C ASP A 68 -13.45 17.88 -46.14
N LEU A 69 -12.74 17.11 -45.31
CA LEU A 69 -12.63 17.36 -43.88
C LEU A 69 -11.54 18.39 -43.52
N LYS A 70 -10.68 18.82 -44.45
CA LYS A 70 -9.52 19.68 -44.15
C LYS A 70 -9.90 21.02 -43.51
N ASN A 71 -10.96 21.65 -43.98
CA ASN A 71 -11.35 23.01 -43.59
C ASN A 71 -12.73 23.09 -42.90
N VAL A 72 -13.24 21.99 -42.38
CA VAL A 72 -14.57 21.98 -41.74
C VAL A 72 -14.57 22.69 -40.39
N HIS A 73 -15.77 23.14 -39.99
CA HIS A 73 -16.02 23.67 -38.66
C HIS A 73 -15.85 22.57 -37.59
N PHE A 74 -15.43 22.93 -36.38
CA PHE A 74 -15.15 21.98 -35.30
C PHE A 74 -16.34 21.06 -34.98
N SER A 75 -17.56 21.60 -34.96
CA SER A 75 -18.78 20.81 -34.73
C SER A 75 -19.05 19.75 -35.82
N VAL A 76 -18.57 19.95 -37.05
CA VAL A 76 -18.69 18.99 -38.14
C VAL A 76 -17.63 17.90 -38.00
N LEU A 77 -16.43 18.28 -37.54
CA LEU A 77 -15.33 17.38 -37.24
C LEU A 77 -15.68 16.41 -36.10
N GLU A 78 -16.24 16.93 -35.01
CA GLU A 78 -16.75 16.16 -33.85
C GLU A 78 -17.86 15.14 -34.21
N GLN A 79 -18.41 15.20 -35.43
CA GLN A 79 -19.47 14.30 -35.91
C GLN A 79 -19.01 13.42 -37.08
N ALA A 80 -17.75 13.54 -37.52
CA ALA A 80 -17.27 12.83 -38.69
C ALA A 80 -17.16 11.32 -38.44
N SER A 81 -16.78 10.90 -37.23
CA SER A 81 -16.70 9.48 -36.85
C SER A 81 -17.05 9.28 -35.37
N ALA A 82 -17.27 8.03 -34.94
CA ALA A 82 -17.52 7.67 -33.55
C ALA A 82 -16.28 7.90 -32.67
N GLU A 83 -15.08 7.65 -33.22
CA GLU A 83 -13.78 7.89 -32.58
C GLU A 83 -13.60 9.39 -32.31
N LEU A 84 -13.80 10.24 -33.33
CA LEU A 84 -13.74 11.70 -33.18
C LEU A 84 -14.82 12.21 -32.24
N SER A 85 -16.02 11.65 -32.31
CA SER A 85 -17.12 12.03 -31.41
C SER A 85 -16.78 11.78 -29.95
N SER A 86 -16.16 10.63 -29.65
CA SER A 86 -15.88 10.24 -28.26
C SER A 86 -14.68 10.96 -27.66
N LEU A 87 -13.72 11.34 -28.50
CA LEU A 87 -12.55 12.11 -28.09
C LEU A 87 -12.85 13.61 -28.02
N LEU A 88 -13.45 14.19 -29.07
CA LEU A 88 -13.58 15.63 -29.23
C LEU A 88 -14.84 16.20 -28.55
N ARG A 89 -15.93 15.42 -28.41
CA ARG A 89 -17.14 15.89 -27.69
C ARG A 89 -17.01 15.77 -26.17
N TRP A 90 -15.90 15.24 -25.66
CA TRP A 90 -15.64 15.26 -24.23
C TRP A 90 -15.69 16.68 -23.69
N ARG A 91 -16.32 16.86 -22.54
CA ARG A 91 -16.42 18.16 -21.85
C ARG A 91 -15.95 18.00 -20.43
N ASP A 92 -15.07 18.91 -20.00
CA ASP A 92 -14.62 18.99 -18.62
C ASP A 92 -15.72 19.55 -17.69
N GLU A 93 -15.42 19.71 -16.41
CA GLU A 93 -16.33 20.28 -15.40
C GLU A 93 -16.83 21.70 -15.76
N THR A 94 -16.11 22.43 -16.61
CA THR A 94 -16.50 23.77 -17.09
C THR A 94 -17.41 23.73 -18.31
N GLY A 95 -17.69 22.53 -18.84
CA GLY A 95 -18.50 22.32 -20.03
C GLY A 95 -17.75 22.61 -21.33
N LYS A 96 -16.42 22.67 -21.32
CA LYS A 96 -15.58 22.95 -22.50
C LYS A 96 -14.79 21.73 -22.92
N PHE A 97 -14.42 21.67 -24.20
CA PHE A 97 -13.44 20.69 -24.67
C PHE A 97 -12.06 21.05 -24.08
N PRO A 98 -11.42 20.14 -23.32
CA PRO A 98 -10.16 20.47 -22.63
C PRO A 98 -8.96 20.60 -23.58
N GLY A 99 -9.07 20.13 -24.82
CA GLY A 99 -7.94 20.06 -25.74
C GLY A 99 -6.94 18.95 -25.39
N PHE A 100 -6.00 18.71 -26.30
CA PHE A 100 -4.88 17.78 -26.09
C PHE A 100 -3.59 18.53 -25.81
N SER A 101 -2.76 17.99 -24.93
CA SER A 101 -1.39 18.43 -24.70
C SER A 101 -0.44 17.83 -25.75
N ALA A 102 0.75 18.41 -25.91
CA ALA A 102 1.78 17.84 -26.78
C ALA A 102 2.40 16.54 -26.23
N GLU A 103 2.19 16.25 -24.95
CA GLU A 103 2.65 15.02 -24.28
C GLU A 103 1.59 13.92 -24.30
N ASP A 104 0.35 14.23 -24.70
CA ASP A 104 -0.70 13.23 -24.84
C ASP A 104 -0.43 12.37 -26.09
N CYS A 105 -0.94 11.14 -26.09
CA CYS A 105 -0.88 10.27 -27.25
C CYS A 105 -2.20 9.53 -27.51
N ILE A 106 -2.46 9.23 -28.77
CA ILE A 106 -3.62 8.49 -29.25
C ILE A 106 -3.13 7.26 -29.99
N VAL A 107 -3.51 6.09 -29.49
CA VAL A 107 -3.17 4.80 -30.09
C VAL A 107 -4.41 4.26 -30.78
N LEU A 108 -4.38 4.27 -32.11
CA LEU A 108 -5.45 3.79 -32.97
C LEU A 108 -5.30 2.28 -33.20
N ILE A 109 -6.12 1.48 -32.52
CA ILE A 109 -6.09 0.02 -32.62
C ILE A 109 -7.07 -0.41 -33.70
N THR A 110 -6.54 -0.91 -34.82
CA THR A 110 -7.35 -1.29 -35.99
C THR A 110 -7.33 -2.79 -36.23
N THR A 111 -8.41 -3.29 -36.83
CA THR A 111 -8.40 -4.62 -37.45
C THR A 111 -7.50 -4.61 -38.69
N GLN A 112 -6.96 -5.77 -39.05
CA GLN A 112 -6.18 -6.00 -40.27
C GLN A 112 -7.11 -6.10 -41.50
N THR A 113 -7.99 -5.12 -41.68
CA THR A 113 -8.93 -5.00 -42.80
C THR A 113 -8.66 -3.72 -43.59
N ALA A 114 -9.00 -3.69 -44.88
CA ALA A 114 -8.77 -2.53 -45.74
C ALA A 114 -9.43 -1.27 -45.16
N GLU A 115 -10.66 -1.43 -44.69
CA GLU A 115 -11.52 -0.37 -44.20
C GLU A 115 -11.04 0.17 -42.85
N GLY A 116 -10.63 -0.72 -41.93
CA GLY A 116 -10.05 -0.33 -40.65
C GLY A 116 -8.75 0.46 -40.84
N ILE A 117 -7.85 -0.06 -41.68
CA ILE A 117 -6.56 0.58 -41.96
C ILE A 117 -6.77 1.96 -42.62
N LEU A 118 -7.64 2.05 -43.63
CA LEU A 118 -7.99 3.32 -44.26
C LEU A 118 -8.49 4.35 -43.23
N CYS A 119 -9.41 3.94 -42.36
CA CYS A 119 -9.96 4.82 -41.34
C CYS A 119 -8.89 5.25 -40.32
N ALA A 120 -8.00 4.35 -39.90
CA ALA A 120 -6.92 4.68 -38.95
C ALA A 120 -5.95 5.73 -39.53
N TYR A 121 -5.50 5.55 -40.78
CA TYR A 121 -4.66 6.54 -41.46
C TYR A 121 -5.39 7.86 -41.69
N ALA A 122 -6.69 7.80 -42.00
CA ALA A 122 -7.49 9.00 -42.22
C ALA A 122 -7.63 9.80 -40.91
N LEU A 123 -7.93 9.13 -39.81
CA LEU A 123 -7.99 9.72 -38.47
C LEU A 123 -6.64 10.35 -38.09
N GLN A 124 -5.52 9.65 -38.29
CA GLN A 124 -4.19 10.19 -38.02
C GLN A 124 -3.94 11.50 -38.79
N ASN A 125 -4.29 11.54 -40.08
CA ASN A 125 -4.14 12.76 -40.90
C ASN A 125 -5.12 13.86 -40.50
N ILE A 126 -6.33 13.52 -40.07
CA ILE A 126 -7.31 14.48 -39.53
C ILE A 126 -6.75 15.14 -38.26
N PHE A 127 -6.22 14.36 -37.31
CA PHE A 127 -5.61 14.91 -36.09
C PHE A 127 -4.45 15.85 -36.42
N LYS A 128 -3.56 15.45 -37.34
CA LYS A 128 -2.44 16.29 -37.81
C LYS A 128 -2.91 17.59 -38.46
N THR A 129 -3.94 17.51 -39.30
CA THR A 129 -4.48 18.65 -40.05
C THR A 129 -5.18 19.66 -39.15
N HIS A 130 -5.89 19.18 -38.13
CA HIS A 130 -6.69 20.02 -37.22
C HIS A 130 -6.00 20.31 -35.89
N TRP A 131 -4.71 20.03 -35.75
CA TRP A 131 -3.94 20.22 -34.50
C TRP A 131 -4.20 21.58 -33.84
N ASP A 132 -4.17 22.66 -34.63
CA ASP A 132 -4.40 24.02 -34.14
C ASP A 132 -5.78 24.24 -33.51
N LYS A 133 -6.78 23.43 -33.87
CA LYS A 133 -8.14 23.50 -33.31
C LYS A 133 -8.33 22.60 -32.09
N ILE A 134 -7.49 21.58 -31.91
CA ILE A 134 -7.66 20.54 -30.88
C ILE A 134 -6.64 20.63 -29.74
N LYS A 135 -5.57 21.41 -29.88
CA LYS A 135 -4.56 21.58 -28.82
C LYS A 135 -5.07 22.43 -27.67
N LYS A 136 -4.63 22.12 -26.45
CA LYS A 136 -5.02 22.77 -25.18
C LYS A 136 -4.51 24.22 -25.05
N ASP A 137 -3.39 24.54 -25.70
CA ASP A 137 -2.72 25.83 -25.59
C ASP A 137 -2.81 26.71 -26.85
N SER A 138 -2.84 28.03 -26.65
CA SER A 138 -2.70 29.05 -27.71
C SER A 138 -1.28 29.15 -28.27
N THR A 139 -0.37 28.28 -27.82
CA THR A 139 1.04 28.29 -28.21
C THR A 139 1.19 27.77 -29.64
N ASN A 140 2.17 28.30 -30.37
CA ASN A 140 2.44 27.93 -31.77
C ASN A 140 3.17 26.57 -31.89
N GLN A 141 2.85 25.62 -31.00
CA GLN A 141 3.48 24.30 -30.97
C GLN A 141 3.08 23.48 -32.21
N PRO A 142 4.06 22.89 -32.93
CA PRO A 142 3.79 22.02 -34.06
C PRO A 142 3.16 20.70 -33.60
N PHE A 143 2.55 19.96 -34.54
CA PHE A 143 2.02 18.63 -34.28
C PHE A 143 3.16 17.66 -33.86
N PRO A 144 3.08 17.00 -32.68
CA PRO A 144 4.10 16.05 -32.26
C PRO A 144 4.09 14.80 -33.14
N ASN A 145 5.28 14.27 -33.47
CA ASN A 145 5.39 13.11 -34.37
C ASN A 145 4.71 11.85 -33.79
N ASP A 146 4.83 11.66 -32.47
CA ASP A 146 4.32 10.46 -31.79
C ASP A 146 2.92 10.67 -31.17
N PHE A 147 2.24 11.78 -31.51
CA PHE A 147 0.93 12.11 -30.96
C PHE A 147 -0.15 11.10 -31.34
N VAL A 148 -0.12 10.57 -32.58
CA VAL A 148 -1.06 9.52 -33.02
C VAL A 148 -0.28 8.36 -33.64
N SER A 149 -0.36 7.19 -33.02
CA SER A 149 0.19 5.94 -33.52
C SER A 149 -0.93 4.99 -33.97
N ILE A 150 -0.61 4.07 -34.88
CA ILE A 150 -1.53 3.04 -35.37
C ILE A 150 -0.98 1.69 -34.97
N GLU A 151 -1.78 0.92 -34.23
CA GLU A 151 -1.42 -0.43 -33.83
C GLU A 151 -2.16 -1.48 -34.66
N TYR A 152 -1.41 -2.49 -35.10
CA TYR A 152 -1.93 -3.65 -35.81
C TYR A 152 -1.84 -4.89 -34.92
N VAL A 153 -2.98 -5.31 -34.38
CA VAL A 153 -3.04 -6.54 -33.61
C VAL A 153 -3.03 -7.74 -34.55
N LYS A 154 -2.07 -8.65 -34.35
CA LYS A 154 -1.89 -9.85 -35.16
C LYS A 154 -3.14 -10.72 -35.10
N GLY A 155 -3.66 -11.12 -36.26
CA GLY A 155 -4.82 -12.02 -36.35
C GLY A 155 -6.16 -11.34 -36.11
N LEU A 156 -6.18 -10.04 -35.78
CA LEU A 156 -7.39 -9.26 -35.58
C LEU A 156 -8.01 -8.86 -36.94
N GLY A 157 -8.50 -9.84 -37.69
CA GLY A 157 -9.02 -9.69 -39.05
C GLY A 157 -10.55 -9.57 -39.13
N LYS A 158 -11.16 -10.20 -40.15
CA LYS A 158 -12.62 -10.32 -40.28
C LYS A 158 -13.15 -11.30 -39.24
N ALA A 159 -14.28 -11.02 -38.59
CA ALA A 159 -14.84 -11.94 -37.58
C ALA A 159 -15.32 -13.29 -38.15
N THR A 160 -15.45 -13.41 -39.48
CA THR A 160 -15.73 -14.69 -40.15
C THR A 160 -14.48 -15.55 -40.32
N ASP A 161 -13.29 -15.00 -40.07
CA ASP A 161 -12.02 -15.70 -40.13
C ASP A 161 -11.79 -16.42 -38.79
N PRO A 162 -11.59 -17.75 -38.75
CA PRO A 162 -11.27 -18.47 -37.52
C PRO A 162 -10.07 -17.86 -36.76
N ALA A 163 -9.11 -17.27 -37.48
CA ALA A 163 -7.96 -16.59 -36.88
C ALA A 163 -8.35 -15.39 -35.99
N PHE A 164 -9.54 -14.80 -36.18
CA PHE A 164 -10.04 -13.72 -35.31
C PHE A 164 -10.26 -14.21 -33.88
N GLU A 165 -10.86 -15.39 -33.70
CA GLU A 165 -11.12 -15.98 -32.39
C GLU A 165 -9.85 -16.64 -31.83
N GLU A 166 -9.18 -17.47 -32.64
CA GLU A 166 -8.02 -18.28 -32.22
C GLU A 166 -6.73 -17.46 -31.99
N THR A 167 -6.61 -16.26 -32.56
CA THR A 167 -5.37 -15.47 -32.45
C THR A 167 -5.65 -13.97 -32.26
N GLY A 168 -6.57 -13.39 -33.03
CA GLY A 168 -6.84 -11.95 -33.02
C GLY A 168 -7.32 -11.41 -31.67
N LEU A 169 -8.34 -12.04 -31.09
CA LEU A 169 -8.89 -11.67 -29.80
C LEU A 169 -7.89 -11.90 -28.64
N PRO A 170 -7.14 -13.03 -28.56
CA PRO A 170 -6.01 -13.19 -27.64
C PRO A 170 -4.97 -12.08 -27.70
N GLU A 171 -4.48 -11.79 -28.90
CA GLU A 171 -3.48 -10.75 -29.09
C GLU A 171 -4.04 -9.36 -28.75
N PHE A 172 -5.33 -9.12 -28.99
CA PHE A 172 -5.99 -7.86 -28.64
C PHE A 172 -6.06 -7.66 -27.12
N LEU A 173 -6.49 -8.67 -26.36
CA LEU A 173 -6.51 -8.61 -24.90
C LEU A 173 -5.11 -8.44 -24.31
N ASN A 174 -4.15 -9.23 -24.79
CA ASN A 174 -2.75 -9.15 -24.36
C ASN A 174 -2.11 -7.80 -24.71
N TYR A 175 -2.46 -7.24 -25.87
CA TYR A 175 -2.01 -5.91 -26.26
C TYR A 175 -2.58 -4.84 -25.32
N LEU A 176 -3.90 -4.83 -25.08
CA LEU A 176 -4.52 -3.86 -24.18
C LEU A 176 -3.92 -3.92 -22.77
N HIS A 177 -3.74 -5.13 -22.23
CA HIS A 177 -3.10 -5.32 -20.93
C HIS A 177 -1.69 -4.70 -20.88
N ARG A 178 -0.83 -5.07 -21.84
CA ARG A 178 0.56 -4.56 -21.91
C ARG A 178 0.58 -3.06 -22.10
N ALA A 179 -0.19 -2.52 -23.06
CA ALA A 179 -0.27 -1.09 -23.31
C ALA A 179 -0.71 -0.33 -22.05
N ILE A 180 -1.73 -0.79 -21.33
CA ILE A 180 -2.16 -0.15 -20.08
C ILE A 180 -1.05 -0.15 -19.04
N VAL A 181 -0.34 -1.27 -18.86
CA VAL A 181 0.76 -1.39 -17.89
C VAL A 181 1.94 -0.49 -18.27
N ASP A 182 2.39 -0.56 -19.53
CA ASP A 182 3.56 0.16 -20.02
C ASP A 182 3.33 1.68 -19.99
N TYR A 183 2.19 2.16 -20.51
CA TYR A 183 1.87 3.59 -20.46
C TYR A 183 1.68 4.11 -19.03
N ARG A 184 1.12 3.32 -18.12
CA ARG A 184 1.05 3.71 -16.70
C ARG A 184 2.45 3.80 -16.07
N ALA A 185 3.34 2.86 -16.39
CA ALA A 185 4.73 2.90 -15.92
C ALA A 185 5.47 4.15 -16.44
N GLU A 186 5.10 4.64 -17.63
CA GLU A 186 5.59 5.90 -18.19
C GLU A 186 4.88 7.15 -17.65
N GLY A 187 3.94 7.02 -16.72
CA GLY A 187 3.22 8.12 -16.06
C GLY A 187 1.98 8.64 -16.80
N TYR A 188 1.47 7.92 -17.79
CA TYR A 188 0.24 8.31 -18.50
C TYR A 188 -1.03 7.90 -17.74
N GLU A 189 -2.04 8.77 -17.77
CA GLU A 189 -3.42 8.35 -17.54
C GLU A 189 -3.94 7.62 -18.78
N VAL A 190 -4.14 6.32 -18.69
CA VAL A 190 -4.65 5.50 -19.80
C VAL A 190 -6.18 5.54 -19.82
N ILE A 191 -6.76 5.91 -20.97
CA ILE A 191 -8.20 6.03 -21.20
C ILE A 191 -8.59 5.09 -22.35
N LEU A 192 -9.57 4.23 -22.11
CA LEU A 192 -10.10 3.36 -23.16
C LEU A 192 -11.28 4.02 -23.87
N VAL A 193 -11.25 3.97 -25.20
CA VAL A 193 -12.26 4.57 -26.06
C VAL A 193 -12.83 3.47 -26.97
N PRO A 194 -13.80 2.66 -26.46
CA PRO A 194 -14.35 1.51 -27.18
C PRO A 194 -15.42 1.93 -28.19
N THR A 195 -15.02 2.67 -29.23
CA THR A 195 -15.95 3.46 -30.06
C THR A 195 -16.04 3.01 -31.51
N GLY A 196 -15.15 2.12 -31.92
CA GLY A 196 -15.09 1.57 -33.27
C GLY A 196 -14.60 0.13 -33.30
N GLY A 197 -14.60 -0.47 -34.49
CA GLY A 197 -14.18 -1.84 -34.75
C GLY A 197 -15.34 -2.81 -34.81
N TYR A 198 -15.04 -4.10 -34.77
CA TYR A 198 -16.08 -5.11 -34.62
C TYR A 198 -16.79 -4.90 -33.28
N LYS A 199 -18.13 -4.85 -33.29
CA LYS A 199 -18.94 -4.68 -32.06
C LYS A 199 -18.60 -5.73 -30.98
N ALA A 200 -18.09 -6.90 -31.39
CA ALA A 200 -17.60 -7.94 -30.50
C ALA A 200 -16.39 -7.53 -29.64
N LEU A 201 -15.57 -6.54 -30.06
CA LEU A 201 -14.39 -6.08 -29.30
C LEU A 201 -14.74 -5.16 -28.13
N ILE A 202 -15.87 -4.45 -28.21
CA ILE A 202 -16.30 -3.48 -27.21
C ILE A 202 -16.44 -4.13 -25.82
N PRO A 203 -17.16 -5.27 -25.64
CA PRO A 203 -17.24 -5.94 -24.34
C PRO A 203 -15.89 -6.31 -23.72
N TYR A 204 -14.94 -6.76 -24.54
CA TYR A 204 -13.60 -7.14 -24.09
C TYR A 204 -12.80 -5.93 -23.64
N MET A 205 -12.84 -4.84 -24.41
CA MET A 205 -12.19 -3.59 -24.03
C MET A 205 -12.80 -2.99 -22.76
N VAL A 206 -14.12 -3.10 -22.59
CA VAL A 206 -14.83 -2.72 -21.37
C VAL A 206 -14.39 -3.58 -20.18
N LEU A 207 -14.32 -4.89 -20.34
CA LEU A 207 -13.91 -5.83 -19.30
C LEU A 207 -12.46 -5.57 -18.85
N VAL A 208 -11.53 -5.43 -19.79
CA VAL A 208 -10.13 -5.06 -19.50
C VAL A 208 -10.10 -3.71 -18.79
N GLY A 209 -10.92 -2.77 -19.24
CA GLY A 209 -11.01 -1.44 -18.64
C GLY A 209 -11.40 -1.46 -17.17
N ILE A 210 -12.46 -2.21 -16.86
CA ILE A 210 -12.96 -2.41 -15.49
C ILE A 210 -11.90 -3.11 -14.63
N LEU A 211 -11.31 -4.21 -15.11
CA LEU A 211 -10.32 -4.99 -14.35
C LEU A 211 -9.03 -4.22 -14.08
N HIS A 212 -8.67 -3.28 -14.96
CA HIS A 212 -7.54 -2.37 -14.75
C HIS A 212 -7.92 -1.06 -14.03
N GLY A 213 -9.20 -0.80 -13.80
CA GLY A 213 -9.69 0.47 -13.24
C GLY A 213 -9.37 1.71 -14.10
N VAL A 214 -9.24 1.54 -15.43
CA VAL A 214 -9.02 2.67 -16.37
C VAL A 214 -10.35 3.31 -16.76
N PRO A 215 -10.42 4.65 -16.91
CA PRO A 215 -11.60 5.32 -17.43
C PRO A 215 -11.98 4.82 -18.81
N LEU A 216 -13.28 4.70 -19.08
CA LEU A 216 -13.81 4.34 -20.39
C LEU A 216 -14.72 5.45 -20.91
N ARG A 217 -14.40 6.00 -22.09
CA ARG A 217 -15.21 7.03 -22.74
C ARG A 217 -15.94 6.46 -23.94
N TYR A 218 -17.27 6.56 -23.90
CA TYR A 218 -18.15 6.01 -24.93
C TYR A 218 -19.18 7.07 -25.34
N VAL A 219 -19.45 7.18 -26.64
CA VAL A 219 -20.54 8.01 -27.16
C VAL A 219 -21.62 7.13 -27.78
N TYR A 220 -22.87 7.40 -27.44
CA TYR A 220 -24.01 6.78 -28.12
C TYR A 220 -24.30 7.52 -29.43
N GLU A 221 -24.63 6.80 -30.52
CA GLU A 221 -24.70 7.35 -31.88
C GLU A 221 -25.55 8.63 -32.01
N GLU A 222 -26.65 8.75 -31.26
CA GLU A 222 -27.55 9.90 -31.29
C GLU A 222 -27.34 10.90 -30.13
N SER A 223 -26.41 10.62 -29.21
CA SER A 223 -26.16 11.45 -28.05
C SER A 223 -25.09 12.52 -28.34
N PRO A 224 -25.33 13.80 -27.97
CA PRO A 224 -24.28 14.80 -27.97
C PRO A 224 -23.32 14.64 -26.78
N ARG A 225 -23.63 13.78 -25.81
CA ARG A 225 -22.85 13.57 -24.58
C ARG A 225 -21.98 12.31 -24.67
N VAL A 226 -20.71 12.48 -24.35
CA VAL A 226 -19.79 11.38 -24.05
C VAL A 226 -20.08 10.90 -22.63
N LEU A 227 -20.28 9.59 -22.49
CA LEU A 227 -20.42 8.93 -21.20
C LEU A 227 -19.05 8.43 -20.77
N GLU A 228 -18.66 8.77 -19.56
CA GLU A 228 -17.59 8.06 -18.87
C GLU A 228 -18.23 6.92 -18.06
N LEU A 229 -17.88 5.67 -18.34
CA LEU A 229 -18.40 4.56 -17.55
C LEU A 229 -17.81 4.64 -16.14
N PRO A 230 -18.64 4.48 -15.09
CA PRO A 230 -18.15 4.56 -13.72
C PRO A 230 -17.12 3.46 -13.47
N LYS A 231 -16.10 3.77 -12.67
CA LYS A 231 -15.15 2.78 -12.14
C LYS A 231 -15.87 1.93 -11.09
N ILE A 232 -16.55 0.87 -11.53
CA ILE A 232 -17.25 -0.06 -10.64
C ILE A 232 -16.20 -0.94 -9.95
N PRO A 233 -16.27 -1.17 -8.62
CA PRO A 233 -15.31 -2.00 -7.89
C PRO A 233 -15.54 -3.51 -8.16
N LEU A 234 -15.42 -3.92 -9.43
CA LEU A 234 -15.46 -5.30 -9.86
C LEU A 234 -14.03 -5.81 -10.02
N GLY A 235 -13.73 -6.90 -9.33
CA GLY A 235 -12.42 -7.57 -9.37
C GLY A 235 -12.53 -9.01 -9.83
N LEU A 236 -11.37 -9.67 -9.86
CA LEU A 236 -11.30 -11.10 -10.09
C LEU A 236 -11.86 -11.87 -8.88
N ASP A 237 -12.69 -12.89 -9.11
CA ASP A 237 -13.13 -13.82 -8.07
C ASP A 237 -11.97 -14.73 -7.63
N MET A 238 -11.16 -14.24 -6.69
CA MET A 238 -9.95 -14.92 -6.23
C MET A 238 -10.25 -16.29 -5.62
N GLU A 239 -11.37 -16.45 -4.89
CA GLU A 239 -11.75 -17.71 -4.25
C GLU A 239 -11.96 -18.81 -5.31
N ARG A 240 -12.71 -18.48 -6.36
CA ARG A 240 -12.98 -19.40 -7.46
C ARG A 240 -11.73 -19.76 -8.25
N TRP A 241 -10.85 -18.78 -8.49
CA TRP A 241 -9.55 -19.03 -9.11
C TRP A 241 -8.66 -19.94 -8.27
N VAL A 242 -8.58 -19.72 -6.95
CA VAL A 242 -7.81 -20.59 -6.04
C VAL A 242 -8.32 -22.03 -6.11
N ARG A 243 -9.65 -22.23 -6.12
CA ARG A 243 -10.29 -23.55 -6.19
C ARG A 243 -9.99 -24.28 -7.50
N GLU A 244 -10.09 -23.60 -8.64
CA GLU A 244 -9.99 -24.24 -9.96
C GLU A 244 -8.55 -24.30 -10.51
N LYS A 245 -7.62 -23.50 -9.97
CA LYS A 245 -6.23 -23.40 -10.47
C LYS A 245 -5.54 -24.76 -10.69
N PHE A 246 -5.62 -25.67 -9.72
CA PHE A 246 -4.96 -26.96 -9.82
C PHE A 246 -5.58 -27.86 -10.89
N ARG A 247 -6.91 -27.81 -11.05
CA ARG A 247 -7.61 -28.53 -12.12
C ARG A 247 -7.23 -27.95 -13.48
N LEU A 248 -7.15 -26.62 -13.58
CA LEU A 248 -6.76 -25.92 -14.79
C LEU A 248 -5.35 -26.32 -15.21
N GLN A 249 -4.39 -26.27 -14.28
CA GLN A 249 -3.01 -26.72 -14.51
C GLN A 249 -2.91 -28.21 -14.86
N GLY A 250 -3.79 -29.04 -14.33
CA GLY A 250 -3.86 -30.47 -14.66
C GLY A 250 -4.32 -30.75 -16.09
N VAL A 251 -5.05 -29.82 -16.70
CA VAL A 251 -5.59 -29.94 -18.07
C VAL A 251 -4.68 -29.26 -19.11
N LEU A 252 -4.07 -28.12 -18.76
CA LEU A 252 -3.22 -27.35 -19.67
C LEU A 252 -2.06 -28.19 -20.24
N GLY A 253 -1.86 -28.10 -21.56
CA GLY A 253 -0.80 -28.79 -22.31
C GLY A 253 -1.05 -30.27 -22.64
N LYS A 254 -2.17 -30.85 -22.18
CA LYS A 254 -2.65 -32.17 -22.61
C LYS A 254 -3.36 -32.11 -23.95
N ASP A 255 -3.48 -33.24 -24.63
CA ASP A 255 -4.27 -33.33 -25.85
C ASP A 255 -5.73 -32.91 -25.59
N TYR A 256 -6.25 -32.07 -26.48
CA TYR A 256 -7.61 -31.54 -26.36
C TYR A 256 -8.61 -32.70 -26.48
N ASN A 257 -9.30 -32.98 -25.38
CA ASN A 257 -10.31 -34.01 -25.29
C ASN A 257 -11.43 -33.54 -24.35
N PRO A 258 -12.58 -33.09 -24.88
CA PRO A 258 -13.73 -32.68 -24.06
C PRO A 258 -14.28 -33.79 -23.16
N ASP A 259 -13.92 -35.05 -23.43
CA ASP A 259 -14.27 -36.19 -22.58
C ASP A 259 -13.28 -36.47 -21.44
N ASP A 260 -12.17 -35.74 -21.37
CA ASP A 260 -11.20 -35.83 -20.29
C ASP A 260 -11.87 -35.57 -18.93
N GLN A 261 -11.57 -36.45 -17.96
CA GLN A 261 -12.22 -36.42 -16.65
C GLN A 261 -11.84 -35.16 -15.85
N GLN A 262 -10.60 -34.66 -15.99
CA GLN A 262 -10.16 -33.45 -15.29
C GLN A 262 -10.77 -32.20 -15.94
N TYR A 263 -10.90 -32.19 -17.27
CA TYR A 263 -11.64 -31.14 -17.98
C TYR A 263 -13.11 -31.08 -17.51
N LYS A 264 -13.80 -32.21 -17.43
CA LYS A 264 -15.19 -32.28 -16.95
C LYS A 264 -15.39 -31.86 -15.49
N GLN A 265 -14.33 -31.92 -14.68
CA GLN A 265 -14.35 -31.48 -13.28
C GLN A 265 -14.06 -29.99 -13.11
N LEU A 266 -13.60 -29.29 -14.15
CA LEU A 266 -13.50 -27.84 -14.13
C LEU A 266 -14.89 -27.23 -14.06
N ASP A 267 -15.03 -26.16 -13.29
CA ASP A 267 -16.22 -25.31 -13.38
C ASP A 267 -16.45 -24.88 -14.84
N HIS A 268 -17.72 -24.82 -15.26
CA HIS A 268 -18.09 -24.48 -16.64
C HIS A 268 -17.46 -23.16 -17.11
N ASP A 269 -17.35 -22.17 -16.22
CA ASP A 269 -16.74 -20.88 -16.54
C ASP A 269 -15.23 -21.02 -16.81
N PHE A 270 -14.53 -21.94 -16.13
CA PHE A 270 -13.11 -22.22 -16.39
C PHE A 270 -12.90 -23.09 -17.63
N GLN A 271 -13.85 -23.97 -17.94
CA GLN A 271 -13.87 -24.67 -19.23
C GLN A 271 -13.94 -23.67 -20.38
N SER A 272 -14.75 -22.61 -20.23
CA SER A 272 -14.86 -21.53 -21.23
C SER A 272 -13.60 -20.67 -21.37
N LEU A 273 -12.65 -20.79 -20.45
CA LEU A 273 -11.33 -20.16 -20.55
C LEU A 273 -10.31 -21.02 -21.29
N LEU A 274 -10.65 -22.25 -21.68
CA LEU A 274 -9.76 -23.16 -22.39
C LEU A 274 -10.13 -23.24 -23.87
N GLU A 275 -9.11 -23.41 -24.70
CA GLU A 275 -9.25 -23.62 -26.14
C GLU A 275 -8.27 -24.68 -26.64
N ARG A 276 -8.49 -25.13 -27.88
CA ARG A 276 -7.59 -26.06 -28.56
C ARG A 276 -6.49 -25.27 -29.27
N ASP A 277 -5.25 -25.44 -28.85
CA ASP A 277 -4.11 -24.82 -29.51
C ASP A 277 -3.83 -25.45 -30.91
N PRO A 278 -2.95 -24.83 -31.73
CA PRO A 278 -2.58 -25.37 -33.04
C PRO A 278 -1.93 -26.75 -33.01
N GLN A 279 -1.36 -27.15 -31.86
CA GLN A 279 -0.78 -28.47 -31.63
C GLN A 279 -1.84 -29.51 -31.19
N GLY A 280 -3.10 -29.08 -31.06
CA GLY A 280 -4.23 -29.92 -30.71
C GLY A 280 -4.37 -30.17 -29.20
N LYS A 281 -3.77 -29.33 -28.37
CA LYS A 281 -3.76 -29.43 -26.90
C LYS A 281 -4.66 -28.40 -26.23
N PHE A 282 -5.01 -28.63 -24.98
CA PHE A 282 -5.66 -27.62 -24.15
C PHE A 282 -4.68 -26.48 -23.86
N SER A 283 -5.11 -25.26 -24.15
CA SER A 283 -4.41 -24.02 -23.80
C SER A 283 -5.42 -23.02 -23.22
N LEU A 284 -4.92 -21.99 -22.54
CA LEU A 284 -5.78 -20.88 -22.13
C LEU A 284 -6.14 -20.05 -23.35
N SER A 285 -7.41 -19.71 -23.46
CA SER A 285 -7.90 -18.65 -24.33
C SER A 285 -7.25 -17.31 -24.01
N ALA A 286 -7.43 -16.37 -24.93
CA ALA A 286 -7.25 -14.94 -24.75
C ALA A 286 -7.54 -14.44 -23.32
N LEU A 287 -8.80 -14.64 -22.92
CA LEU A 287 -9.35 -14.17 -21.67
C LEU A 287 -8.78 -14.99 -20.51
N GLY A 288 -8.59 -16.29 -20.71
CA GLY A 288 -7.94 -17.17 -19.74
C GLY A 288 -6.54 -16.69 -19.35
N ASN A 289 -5.67 -16.39 -20.33
CA ASN A 289 -4.31 -15.89 -20.08
C ASN A 289 -4.32 -14.54 -19.36
N PHE A 290 -5.20 -13.62 -19.79
CA PHE A 290 -5.33 -12.32 -19.14
C PHE A 290 -5.78 -12.43 -17.69
N LEU A 291 -6.85 -13.19 -17.42
CA LEU A 291 -7.35 -13.39 -16.07
C LEU A 291 -6.36 -14.17 -15.19
N GLU A 292 -5.60 -15.11 -15.76
CA GLU A 292 -4.51 -15.79 -15.06
C GLU A 292 -3.39 -14.81 -14.67
N ALA A 293 -3.03 -13.87 -15.56
CA ALA A 293 -2.05 -12.84 -15.26
C ALA A 293 -2.51 -11.91 -14.12
N VAL A 294 -3.78 -11.47 -14.15
CA VAL A 294 -4.40 -10.69 -13.06
C VAL A 294 -4.41 -11.49 -11.75
N TYR A 295 -4.83 -12.77 -11.81
CA TYR A 295 -4.81 -13.66 -10.65
C TYR A 295 -3.41 -13.77 -10.06
N ARG A 296 -2.39 -13.99 -10.90
CA ARG A 296 -1.01 -14.14 -10.48
C ARG A 296 -0.56 -12.89 -9.72
N ASP A 297 -0.75 -11.71 -10.30
CA ASP A 297 -0.37 -10.44 -9.65
C ASP A 297 -1.06 -10.23 -8.29
N LEU A 298 -2.35 -10.54 -8.18
CA LEU A 298 -3.08 -10.39 -6.92
C LEU A 298 -2.70 -11.45 -5.88
N SER A 299 -2.43 -12.70 -6.31
CA SER A 299 -2.16 -13.84 -5.42
C SER A 299 -0.86 -13.74 -4.63
N TRP A 300 0.12 -12.95 -5.08
CA TRP A 300 1.41 -12.76 -4.39
C TRP A 300 1.39 -11.61 -3.39
N ARG A 301 0.35 -10.77 -3.37
CA ARG A 301 0.27 -9.62 -2.49
C ARG A 301 -0.22 -10.04 -1.10
N SER A 302 0.54 -9.71 -0.08
CA SER A 302 0.12 -9.86 1.32
C SER A 302 -1.01 -8.87 1.68
N PRO A 303 -1.82 -9.13 2.73
CA PRO A 303 -2.85 -8.20 3.18
C PRO A 303 -2.33 -6.78 3.44
N LEU A 304 -1.17 -6.66 4.09
CA LEU A 304 -0.50 -5.38 4.33
C LEU A 304 -0.17 -4.64 3.02
N GLN A 305 0.24 -5.36 1.97
CA GLN A 305 0.51 -4.76 0.66
C GLN A 305 -0.75 -4.24 -0.02
N LEU A 306 -1.88 -4.91 0.18
CA LEU A 306 -3.15 -4.49 -0.39
C LEU A 306 -3.69 -3.23 0.32
N ALA A 307 -3.57 -3.16 1.65
CA ALA A 307 -4.00 -1.98 2.42
C ALA A 307 -3.11 -0.76 2.18
N SER A 308 -1.80 -0.91 2.35
CA SER A 308 -0.86 0.21 2.22
C SER A 308 -0.67 0.66 0.77
N GLY A 309 -0.71 -0.25 -0.21
CA GLY A 309 -0.48 0.06 -1.62
C GLY A 309 -1.67 0.70 -2.36
N LYS A 310 -2.81 0.90 -1.69
CA LYS A 310 -4.02 1.51 -2.27
C LYS A 310 -4.66 2.56 -1.37
N THR A 311 -3.94 3.07 -0.38
CA THR A 311 -4.47 4.12 0.50
C THR A 311 -4.74 5.42 -0.27
N HIS A 312 -5.86 6.07 0.01
CA HIS A 312 -6.21 7.40 -0.50
C HIS A 312 -5.19 8.48 -0.09
N LEU A 313 -4.40 8.24 0.95
CA LEU A 313 -3.32 9.14 1.35
C LEU A 313 -2.23 9.23 0.27
N LEU A 314 -2.04 8.18 -0.54
CA LEU A 314 -1.08 8.22 -1.63
C LEU A 314 -1.44 9.27 -2.67
N ASP A 315 -2.73 9.62 -2.85
CA ASP A 315 -3.15 10.62 -3.83
C ASP A 315 -2.53 12.01 -3.58
N SER A 316 -2.10 12.27 -2.34
CA SER A 316 -1.42 13.51 -1.94
C SER A 316 0.10 13.51 -2.16
N LEU A 317 0.67 12.38 -2.58
CA LEU A 317 2.10 12.25 -2.90
C LEU A 317 2.39 12.58 -4.38
N ASP A 318 3.61 13.04 -4.66
CA ASP A 318 4.14 13.14 -6.02
C ASP A 318 4.48 11.75 -6.58
N ASP A 319 4.60 11.62 -7.90
CA ASP A 319 4.78 10.32 -8.56
C ASP A 319 6.10 9.63 -8.18
N ASP A 320 7.18 10.37 -7.92
CA ASP A 320 8.45 9.79 -7.45
C ASP A 320 8.30 9.25 -6.02
N LEU A 321 7.64 9.99 -5.12
CA LEU A 321 7.36 9.52 -3.75
C LEU A 321 6.40 8.33 -3.73
N LYS A 322 5.37 8.31 -4.59
CA LYS A 322 4.49 7.16 -4.76
C LYS A 322 5.26 5.93 -5.19
N GLU A 323 6.12 6.04 -6.20
CA GLU A 323 6.93 4.91 -6.67
C GLU A 323 7.86 4.39 -5.58
N LYS A 324 8.51 5.29 -4.84
CA LYS A 324 9.36 4.93 -3.69
C LYS A 324 8.56 4.24 -2.59
N PHE A 325 7.36 4.73 -2.29
CA PHE A 325 6.50 4.11 -1.30
C PHE A 325 6.03 2.72 -1.75
N ASP A 326 5.66 2.56 -3.02
CA ASP A 326 5.31 1.27 -3.60
C ASP A 326 6.46 0.25 -3.52
N ARG A 327 7.72 0.69 -3.65
CA ARG A 327 8.89 -0.17 -3.42
C ARG A 327 8.97 -0.64 -1.97
N LEU A 328 8.75 0.26 -1.01
CA LEU A 328 8.68 -0.08 0.42
C LEU A 328 7.55 -1.09 0.69
N VAL A 329 6.35 -0.87 0.14
CA VAL A 329 5.22 -1.80 0.25
C VAL A 329 5.58 -3.19 -0.30
N ARG A 330 6.24 -3.26 -1.47
CA ARG A 330 6.67 -4.54 -2.08
C ARG A 330 7.56 -5.39 -1.17
N ILE A 331 8.55 -4.78 -0.53
CA ILE A 331 9.48 -5.51 0.35
C ILE A 331 9.01 -5.55 1.81
N GLY A 332 8.05 -4.71 2.16
CA GLY A 332 7.74 -4.37 3.54
C GLY A 332 7.36 -5.57 4.39
N HIS A 333 6.51 -6.47 3.88
CA HIS A 333 6.13 -7.71 4.58
C HIS A 333 7.32 -8.65 4.90
N LEU A 334 8.47 -8.50 4.22
CA LEU A 334 9.69 -9.27 4.48
C LEU A 334 10.48 -8.73 5.68
N ILE A 335 10.40 -7.41 5.94
CA ILE A 335 11.13 -6.72 7.01
C ILE A 335 10.75 -7.27 8.39
N TRP A 336 9.49 -7.72 8.50
CA TRP A 336 8.80 -8.18 9.69
C TRP A 336 8.89 -9.68 9.94
N LYS A 337 9.42 -10.45 8.97
CA LYS A 337 9.55 -11.89 9.16
C LYS A 337 10.54 -12.19 10.29
N GLY A 338 10.08 -12.98 11.26
CA GLY A 338 10.90 -13.44 12.38
C GLY A 338 10.90 -12.51 13.60
N ASP A 339 9.74 -11.92 13.92
CA ASP A 339 9.49 -11.23 15.19
C ASP A 339 10.00 -12.07 16.37
N ARG A 340 10.74 -11.43 17.28
CA ARG A 340 11.42 -12.06 18.41
C ARG A 340 10.70 -11.85 19.73
N VAL A 341 9.65 -11.02 19.75
CA VAL A 341 8.79 -10.86 20.91
C VAL A 341 7.71 -11.95 20.83
N PRO A 342 7.72 -12.96 21.73
CA PRO A 342 6.81 -14.12 21.63
C PRO A 342 5.32 -13.76 21.66
N GLU A 343 4.97 -12.61 22.24
CA GLU A 343 3.62 -12.02 22.26
C GLU A 343 3.17 -11.53 20.87
N MET A 344 4.10 -11.23 19.96
CA MET A 344 3.87 -10.43 18.76
C MET A 344 4.03 -11.19 17.43
N VAL A 345 4.18 -12.52 17.47
CA VAL A 345 4.51 -13.34 16.29
C VAL A 345 3.47 -13.23 15.16
N ASP A 346 2.18 -13.06 15.48
CA ASP A 346 1.11 -12.74 14.51
C ASP A 346 0.72 -11.26 14.48
N HIS A 347 1.17 -10.50 15.49
CA HIS A 347 0.84 -9.09 15.71
C HIS A 347 1.39 -8.23 14.58
N SER A 348 2.65 -8.43 14.21
CA SER A 348 3.35 -7.57 13.24
C SER A 348 2.79 -7.64 11.81
N LEU A 349 2.02 -8.66 11.41
CA LEU A 349 1.40 -8.68 10.07
C LEU A 349 0.02 -8.02 10.03
N ARG A 350 -0.82 -8.19 11.07
CA ARG A 350 -2.17 -7.58 11.13
C ARG A 350 -2.15 -6.15 11.71
N HIS A 351 -1.29 -5.87 12.69
CA HIS A 351 -1.11 -4.54 13.30
C HIS A 351 -0.93 -3.44 12.25
N HIS A 352 0.04 -3.63 11.35
CA HIS A 352 0.32 -2.61 10.33
C HIS A 352 -0.80 -2.49 9.29
N TYR A 353 -1.58 -3.54 9.05
CA TYR A 353 -2.75 -3.45 8.18
C TYR A 353 -3.75 -2.45 8.76
N ASP A 354 -4.07 -2.59 10.05
CA ASP A 354 -5.01 -1.71 10.76
C ASP A 354 -4.47 -0.28 10.92
N LEU A 355 -3.16 -0.11 11.10
CA LEU A 355 -2.54 1.22 11.22
C LEU A 355 -2.77 2.10 9.99
N PHE A 356 -2.73 1.55 8.78
CA PHE A 356 -3.00 2.34 7.56
C PHE A 356 -4.47 2.73 7.45
N GLU A 357 -5.39 1.85 7.88
CA GLU A 357 -6.81 2.20 7.95
C GLU A 357 -7.08 3.30 8.99
N LEU A 358 -6.49 3.18 10.19
CA LEU A 358 -6.56 4.21 11.24
C LEU A 358 -5.94 5.53 10.77
N ALA A 359 -4.80 5.46 10.08
CA ALA A 359 -4.15 6.63 9.48
C ALA A 359 -5.07 7.31 8.46
N GLU A 360 -5.78 6.56 7.61
CA GLU A 360 -6.76 7.15 6.69
C GLU A 360 -7.90 7.84 7.42
N ARG A 361 -8.55 7.13 8.37
CA ARG A 361 -9.68 7.65 9.15
C ARG A 361 -9.30 8.92 9.91
N PHE A 362 -8.04 9.03 10.35
CA PHE A 362 -7.54 10.18 11.09
C PHE A 362 -7.02 11.30 10.19
N LEU A 363 -6.26 11.00 9.13
CA LEU A 363 -5.58 12.01 8.31
C LEU A 363 -6.46 12.58 7.19
N LEU A 364 -7.34 11.79 6.56
CA LEU A 364 -8.18 12.28 5.46
C LEU A 364 -9.07 13.47 5.89
N PRO A 365 -9.77 13.44 7.04
CA PRO A 365 -10.55 14.61 7.48
C PRO A 365 -9.69 15.87 7.71
N ILE A 366 -8.43 15.69 8.12
CA ILE A 366 -7.49 16.81 8.29
C ILE A 366 -7.11 17.39 6.93
N LEU A 367 -6.74 16.52 5.98
CA LEU A 367 -6.32 16.92 4.63
C LEU A 367 -7.48 17.49 3.81
N ASP A 368 -8.70 16.98 3.98
CA ASP A 368 -9.90 17.53 3.34
C ASP A 368 -10.21 18.96 3.83
N ASN A 369 -10.01 19.22 5.13
CA ASN A 369 -10.19 20.55 5.71
C ASN A 369 -9.02 21.49 5.42
N ASN A 370 -7.79 20.96 5.32
CA ASN A 370 -6.57 21.70 5.04
C ASN A 370 -5.62 20.84 4.18
N PRO A 371 -5.70 20.93 2.84
CA PRO A 371 -4.87 20.11 1.94
C PRO A 371 -3.36 20.34 2.08
N ASN A 372 -2.97 21.48 2.66
CA ASN A 372 -1.56 21.83 2.91
C ASN A 372 -1.12 21.51 4.35
N PHE A 373 -1.91 20.76 5.11
CA PHE A 373 -1.58 20.40 6.49
C PHE A 373 -0.29 19.58 6.57
N LEU A 374 -0.08 18.66 5.63
CA LEU A 374 1.17 17.95 5.40
C LEU A 374 1.63 18.19 3.96
N LYS A 375 2.91 18.49 3.78
CA LYS A 375 3.53 18.46 2.46
C LYS A 375 3.65 17.01 1.96
N PRO A 376 3.76 16.77 0.64
CA PRO A 376 3.98 15.43 0.11
C PRO A 376 5.15 14.69 0.76
N GLU A 377 6.26 15.39 1.02
CA GLU A 377 7.44 14.82 1.68
C GLU A 377 7.15 14.43 3.13
N GLU A 378 6.42 15.26 3.86
CA GLU A 378 6.03 15.02 5.25
C GLU A 378 5.08 13.83 5.39
N LEU A 379 4.13 13.71 4.46
CA LEU A 379 3.23 12.56 4.40
C LEU A 379 4.00 11.29 4.06
N PHE A 380 4.91 11.32 3.08
CA PHE A 380 5.77 10.18 2.76
C PHE A 380 6.59 9.71 3.97
N ILE A 381 7.18 10.65 4.72
CA ILE A 381 7.92 10.34 5.95
C ILE A 381 7.02 9.66 6.98
N LEU A 382 5.81 10.19 7.21
CA LEU A 382 4.86 9.63 8.16
C LEU A 382 4.42 8.21 7.77
N LEU A 383 4.06 7.99 6.49
CA LEU A 383 3.67 6.67 5.99
C LEU A 383 4.83 5.67 6.05
N GLY A 384 6.05 6.12 5.72
CA GLY A 384 7.26 5.31 5.88
C GLY A 384 7.53 4.96 7.35
N ALA A 385 7.31 5.88 8.27
CA ALA A 385 7.48 5.66 9.70
C ALA A 385 6.42 4.71 10.26
N LEU A 386 5.14 4.88 9.89
CA LEU A 386 4.08 3.90 10.20
C LEU A 386 4.48 2.50 9.74
N TYR A 387 5.08 2.38 8.55
CA TYR A 387 5.53 1.11 8.03
C TYR A 387 6.72 0.53 8.79
N LEU A 388 7.65 1.34 9.35
CA LEU A 388 8.96 0.89 9.83
C LEU A 388 9.21 1.04 11.35
N HIS A 389 8.35 1.75 12.10
CA HIS A 389 8.63 2.16 13.48
C HIS A 389 8.96 0.99 14.44
N ASP A 390 8.34 -0.17 14.22
CA ASP A 390 8.51 -1.36 15.05
C ASP A 390 9.55 -2.37 14.56
N CYS A 391 10.32 -2.05 13.50
CA CYS A 391 11.15 -3.04 12.81
C CYS A 391 12.32 -3.56 13.67
N GLY A 392 12.51 -2.99 14.86
CA GLY A 392 13.40 -3.50 15.89
C GLY A 392 12.92 -4.80 16.56
N HIS A 393 11.63 -5.14 16.50
CA HIS A 393 11.09 -6.38 17.09
C HIS A 393 11.71 -7.66 16.51
N THR A 394 12.23 -7.62 15.28
CA THR A 394 12.87 -8.78 14.65
C THR A 394 14.33 -8.99 15.07
N LEU A 395 14.93 -8.03 15.80
CA LEU A 395 16.33 -8.12 16.23
C LEU A 395 16.47 -8.90 17.55
N GLY A 396 16.93 -10.14 17.45
CA GLY A 396 17.22 -10.98 18.61
C GLY A 396 18.67 -10.89 19.12
N THR A 397 19.56 -10.27 18.34
CA THR A 397 20.98 -10.15 18.67
C THR A 397 21.53 -8.87 18.06
N ILE A 398 22.31 -8.14 18.84
CA ILE A 398 22.99 -6.91 18.44
C ILE A 398 24.51 -7.06 18.61
N TYR A 399 25.28 -6.12 18.10
CA TYR A 399 26.74 -6.16 18.16
C TYR A 399 27.25 -4.95 18.95
N GLY A 400 27.99 -5.22 20.03
CA GLY A 400 28.60 -4.16 20.83
C GLY A 400 29.78 -3.50 20.11
N SER A 401 30.35 -2.46 20.73
CA SER A 401 31.54 -1.76 20.23
C SER A 401 32.79 -2.64 20.11
N ASP A 402 32.79 -3.82 20.74
CA ASP A 402 33.85 -4.83 20.65
C ASP A 402 33.53 -5.95 19.64
N GLU A 403 32.55 -5.73 18.76
CA GLU A 403 32.04 -6.66 17.74
C GLU A 403 31.52 -8.01 18.30
N LYS A 404 31.32 -8.13 19.61
CA LYS A 404 30.76 -9.34 20.19
C LYS A 404 29.22 -9.35 20.10
N PRO A 405 28.62 -10.51 19.76
CA PRO A 405 27.17 -10.64 19.72
C PRO A 405 26.58 -10.61 21.13
N ILE A 406 25.59 -9.74 21.33
CA ILE A 406 24.79 -9.62 22.54
C ILE A 406 23.39 -10.12 22.20
N ARG A 407 23.04 -11.31 22.69
CA ARG A 407 21.68 -11.86 22.59
C ARG A 407 20.75 -11.08 23.51
N LEU A 408 19.61 -10.63 23.01
CA LEU A 408 18.62 -9.84 23.76
C LEU A 408 17.52 -10.74 24.36
N PHE A 409 16.97 -10.31 25.50
CA PHE A 409 15.77 -10.89 26.10
C PHE A 409 14.50 -10.26 25.48
N PRO A 410 13.36 -10.97 25.44
CA PRO A 410 12.10 -10.43 24.92
C PRO A 410 11.70 -9.08 25.55
N THR A 411 11.92 -8.92 26.87
CA THR A 411 11.72 -7.64 27.58
C THR A 411 12.60 -6.53 27.06
N GLU A 412 13.88 -6.79 26.77
CA GLU A 412 14.80 -5.80 26.21
C GLU A 412 14.42 -5.42 24.78
N ILE A 413 13.98 -6.40 23.98
CA ILE A 413 13.49 -6.14 22.62
C ILE A 413 12.24 -5.26 22.67
N ARG A 414 11.27 -5.61 23.51
CA ARG A 414 10.03 -4.85 23.71
C ARG A 414 10.28 -3.45 24.29
N ASP A 415 11.16 -3.31 25.28
CA ASP A 415 11.45 -2.00 25.90
C ASP A 415 12.19 -1.07 24.91
N TYR A 416 13.04 -1.61 24.03
CA TYR A 416 13.95 -0.82 23.18
C TYR A 416 13.72 -0.96 21.67
N HIS A 417 12.59 -1.52 21.21
CA HIS A 417 12.32 -1.77 19.78
C HIS A 417 12.45 -0.52 18.90
N HIS A 418 12.00 0.64 19.37
CA HIS A 418 12.16 1.92 18.67
C HIS A 418 13.64 2.27 18.40
N ILE A 419 14.53 2.05 19.39
CA ILE A 419 15.98 2.24 19.23
C ILE A 419 16.58 1.14 18.35
N LEU A 420 16.17 -0.11 18.56
CA LEU A 420 16.61 -1.25 17.77
C LEU A 420 16.24 -1.07 16.30
N GLY A 421 15.06 -0.54 15.99
CA GLY A 421 14.61 -0.22 14.65
C GLY A 421 15.45 0.89 14.03
N TYR A 422 15.70 1.99 14.76
CA TYR A 422 16.59 3.04 14.30
C TYR A 422 18.00 2.53 13.97
N GLU A 423 18.61 1.77 14.89
CA GLU A 423 19.97 1.26 14.69
C GLU A 423 20.02 0.15 13.62
N ARG A 424 18.93 -0.63 13.45
CA ARG A 424 18.77 -1.56 12.32
C ARG A 424 18.87 -0.83 11.00
N LEU A 425 18.09 0.24 10.85
CA LEU A 425 18.04 1.01 9.62
C LEU A 425 19.36 1.75 9.39
N ARG A 426 20.01 2.25 10.43
CA ARG A 426 21.28 2.97 10.36
C ARG A 426 22.46 2.09 9.92
N HIS A 427 22.57 0.89 10.48
CA HIS A 427 23.70 -0.01 10.24
C HIS A 427 23.49 -0.90 9.00
N HIS A 428 23.51 -0.29 7.82
CA HIS A 428 23.26 -0.97 6.54
C HIS A 428 24.31 -2.03 6.17
N ASP A 429 25.56 -1.90 6.65
CA ASP A 429 26.67 -2.79 6.29
C ASP A 429 26.83 -4.02 7.19
N ILE A 430 26.05 -4.13 8.26
CA ILE A 430 26.19 -5.24 9.22
C ILE A 430 25.21 -6.36 8.85
N ALA A 431 25.75 -7.47 8.33
CA ALA A 431 24.96 -8.60 7.79
C ALA A 431 23.89 -9.15 8.75
N SER A 432 24.09 -9.08 10.06
CA SER A 432 23.14 -9.56 11.07
C SER A 432 21.85 -8.74 11.19
N TYR A 433 21.84 -7.51 10.66
CA TYR A 433 20.67 -6.64 10.66
C TYR A 433 19.80 -6.81 9.40
N VAL A 434 20.29 -7.59 8.41
CA VAL A 434 19.65 -7.82 7.09
C VAL A 434 19.36 -6.50 6.34
N SER A 435 20.03 -5.42 6.75
CA SER A 435 19.76 -4.06 6.28
C SER A 435 20.25 -3.83 4.86
N LYS A 436 21.27 -4.55 4.39
CA LYS A 436 21.72 -4.44 3.00
C LYS A 436 20.62 -4.82 2.00
N ASP A 437 19.96 -5.95 2.22
CA ASP A 437 18.88 -6.44 1.35
C ASP A 437 17.67 -5.49 1.38
N LEU A 438 17.40 -4.87 2.54
CA LEU A 438 16.39 -3.82 2.68
C LEU A 438 16.71 -2.65 1.74
N TYR A 439 17.93 -2.10 1.81
CA TYR A 439 18.30 -0.94 1.01
C TYR A 439 18.32 -1.24 -0.49
N GLU A 440 18.85 -2.41 -0.88
CA GLU A 440 18.81 -2.88 -2.27
C GLU A 440 17.38 -3.04 -2.77
N GLY A 441 16.48 -3.53 -1.92
CA GLY A 441 15.06 -3.65 -2.24
C GLY A 441 14.33 -2.31 -2.36
N LEU A 442 14.72 -1.31 -1.56
CA LEU A 442 14.15 0.05 -1.65
C LEU A 442 14.58 0.74 -2.93
N GLY A 443 15.88 0.70 -3.25
CA GLY A 443 16.44 1.33 -4.46
C GLY A 443 16.03 2.80 -4.62
N TRP A 444 15.92 3.56 -3.52
CA TRP A 444 15.41 4.93 -3.52
C TRP A 444 16.40 5.96 -4.06
N ALA A 445 17.70 5.66 -3.96
CA ALA A 445 18.81 6.46 -4.47
C ALA A 445 19.91 5.57 -5.06
N ASP A 446 20.88 6.17 -5.77
CA ASP A 446 21.98 5.47 -6.44
C ASP A 446 22.96 4.77 -5.47
N THR A 447 22.99 5.21 -4.21
CA THR A 447 23.88 4.66 -3.19
C THR A 447 23.13 4.39 -1.88
N LEU A 448 23.67 3.45 -1.09
CA LEU A 448 23.13 3.13 0.24
C LEU A 448 23.19 4.36 1.16
N GLN A 449 24.31 5.09 1.12
CA GLN A 449 24.49 6.29 1.94
C GLN A 449 23.48 7.39 1.58
N ALA A 450 23.24 7.65 0.29
CA ALA A 450 22.21 8.60 -0.14
C ALA A 450 20.80 8.14 0.29
N THR A 451 20.52 6.84 0.21
CA THR A 451 19.23 6.29 0.69
C THR A 451 19.02 6.57 2.19
N TRP A 452 20.10 6.49 2.99
CA TRP A 452 20.07 6.88 4.41
C TRP A 452 19.89 8.38 4.60
N ASP A 453 20.83 9.18 4.08
CA ASP A 453 20.92 10.63 4.35
C ASP A 453 19.72 11.42 3.81
N ASP A 454 19.18 11.01 2.65
CA ASP A 454 18.10 11.76 1.99
C ASP A 454 16.70 11.27 2.34
N PHE A 455 16.55 10.06 2.88
CA PHE A 455 15.23 9.45 3.10
C PHE A 455 15.09 8.70 4.43
N LEU A 456 15.91 7.68 4.68
CA LEU A 456 15.68 6.78 5.82
C LEU A 456 16.04 7.40 7.17
N GLU A 457 17.01 8.31 7.27
CA GLU A 457 17.42 8.87 8.56
C GLU A 457 16.25 9.57 9.26
N ILE A 458 15.51 10.41 8.52
CA ILE A 458 14.35 11.12 9.08
C ILE A 458 13.19 10.17 9.39
N ILE A 459 12.91 9.18 8.53
CA ILE A 459 11.88 8.16 8.77
C ILE A 459 12.20 7.35 10.02
N ALA A 460 13.45 6.87 10.13
CA ALA A 460 13.96 6.14 11.28
C ALA A 460 13.92 6.99 12.53
N THR A 461 14.19 8.30 12.43
CA THR A 461 14.13 9.22 13.57
C THR A 461 12.69 9.45 14.02
N VAL A 462 11.73 9.61 13.12
CA VAL A 462 10.30 9.67 13.49
C VAL A 462 9.89 8.39 14.21
N GLY A 463 10.30 7.22 13.70
CA GLY A 463 10.11 5.93 14.37
C GLY A 463 10.83 5.83 15.73
N LEU A 464 12.02 6.39 15.87
CA LEU A 464 12.77 6.40 17.13
C LEU A 464 11.99 7.11 18.25
N PHE A 465 11.32 8.22 17.92
CA PHE A 465 10.59 9.03 18.90
C PHE A 465 9.11 8.64 19.06
N HIS A 466 8.64 7.54 18.46
CA HIS A 466 7.23 7.14 18.57
C HIS A 466 6.83 6.67 20.00
N ARG A 467 7.79 6.34 20.88
CA ARG A 467 7.49 5.92 22.25
C ARG A 467 7.36 7.10 23.20
N LYS A 468 6.36 7.06 24.10
CA LYS A 468 6.08 8.10 25.11
C LYS A 468 7.31 8.58 25.87
N ASP A 469 8.19 7.68 26.29
CA ASP A 469 9.39 8.00 27.08
C ASP A 469 10.45 8.84 26.33
N MET A 470 10.34 8.99 25.01
CA MET A 470 11.33 9.70 24.19
C MET A 470 11.06 11.21 24.22
N PRO A 471 12.09 12.04 24.53
CA PRO A 471 11.91 13.47 24.77
C PRO A 471 11.71 14.25 23.47
N ILE A 472 10.64 15.05 23.39
CA ILE A 472 10.34 15.86 22.21
C ILE A 472 10.86 17.29 22.42
N GLY A 473 10.48 17.94 23.51
CA GLY A 473 10.76 19.34 23.80
C GLY A 473 12.21 19.61 24.16
N ASP A 474 12.77 20.73 23.69
CA ASP A 474 14.20 21.05 23.89
C ASP A 474 14.62 21.20 25.37
N GLY A 475 13.65 21.52 26.24
CA GLY A 475 13.83 21.59 27.70
C GLY A 475 13.85 20.25 28.43
N GLU A 476 13.58 19.14 27.74
CA GLU A 476 13.53 17.82 28.34
C GLU A 476 14.93 17.22 28.60
N ALA A 477 15.01 16.31 29.57
CA ALA A 477 16.22 15.55 29.82
C ALA A 477 16.44 14.52 28.68
N PRO A 478 17.68 14.31 28.23
CA PRO A 478 17.98 13.26 27.27
C PRO A 478 17.53 11.88 27.76
N TYR A 479 17.06 11.05 26.84
CA TYR A 479 16.75 9.65 27.14
C TYR A 479 18.03 8.84 27.28
N ASN A 480 18.22 8.16 28.41
CA ASN A 480 19.44 7.43 28.73
C ASN A 480 19.18 6.02 29.27
N LYS A 481 17.98 5.46 29.00
CA LYS A 481 17.59 4.16 29.55
C LYS A 481 18.11 2.96 28.75
N CYS A 482 18.61 3.14 27.51
CA CYS A 482 19.12 2.04 26.69
C CYS A 482 20.64 1.84 26.90
N PRO A 483 21.11 0.66 27.34
CA PRO A 483 22.53 0.44 27.67
C PRO A 483 23.44 0.12 26.48
N TYR A 484 22.92 -0.04 25.26
CA TYR A 484 23.65 -0.75 24.20
C TYR A 484 24.31 0.12 23.13
N PHE A 485 23.73 1.26 22.78
CA PHE A 485 24.13 2.01 21.57
C PHE A 485 24.65 3.41 21.87
N ARG A 486 23.84 4.25 22.51
CA ARG A 486 24.20 5.62 22.89
C ARG A 486 24.04 5.79 24.40
N ASN A 487 24.92 6.59 25.00
CA ASN A 487 24.80 6.97 26.40
C ASN A 487 23.53 7.80 26.64
N GLU A 488 23.22 8.72 25.71
CA GLU A 488 22.07 9.60 25.78
C GLU A 488 21.51 9.90 24.38
N TYR A 489 20.20 10.04 24.30
CA TYR A 489 19.45 10.48 23.13
C TYR A 489 18.84 11.86 23.45
N PRO A 490 19.34 12.94 22.83
CA PRO A 490 18.89 14.30 23.12
C PRO A 490 17.46 14.53 22.60
N PRO A 491 16.74 15.53 23.17
CA PRO A 491 15.39 15.86 22.73
C PRO A 491 15.29 16.18 21.24
N LEU A 492 14.17 15.81 20.62
CA LEU A 492 13.95 15.96 19.18
C LEU A 492 14.05 17.43 18.71
N MET A 493 13.50 18.37 19.48
CA MET A 493 13.53 19.81 19.13
C MET A 493 14.92 20.45 19.23
N ARG A 494 15.92 19.74 19.75
CA ARG A 494 17.31 20.20 19.77
C ARG A 494 17.96 20.00 18.41
N ASN A 495 17.74 20.94 17.50
CA ASN A 495 18.14 20.87 16.08
C ASN A 495 19.62 20.48 15.85
N GLU A 496 20.55 21.00 16.66
CA GLU A 496 21.98 20.68 16.52
C GLU A 496 22.30 19.19 16.72
N ALA A 497 21.45 18.48 17.47
CA ALA A 497 21.62 17.06 17.70
C ALA A 497 21.00 16.17 16.60
N TRP A 498 20.07 16.73 15.82
CA TRP A 498 19.30 16.02 14.80
C TRP A 498 19.21 16.88 13.53
N PRO A 499 20.29 16.96 12.72
CA PRO A 499 20.32 17.76 11.50
C PRO A 499 19.57 17.07 10.35
N LEU A 500 18.30 16.74 10.59
CA LEU A 500 17.47 15.90 9.73
C LEU A 500 17.18 16.58 8.39
N LYS A 501 17.36 15.81 7.32
CA LYS A 501 17.14 16.24 5.94
C LYS A 501 16.17 15.30 5.23
N PHE A 502 15.56 15.81 4.18
CA PHE A 502 14.84 15.03 3.21
C PHE A 502 15.19 15.51 1.81
N ARG A 503 15.70 14.63 0.94
CA ARG A 503 16.25 14.99 -0.38
C ARG A 503 17.21 16.19 -0.30
N GLY A 504 18.15 16.16 0.64
CA GLY A 504 19.10 17.25 0.91
C GLY A 504 18.53 18.52 1.57
N ASN A 505 17.21 18.67 1.71
CA ASN A 505 16.58 19.86 2.31
C ASN A 505 16.43 19.71 3.82
N GLN A 506 16.83 20.74 4.56
CA GLN A 506 16.71 20.74 6.03
C GLN A 506 15.24 20.76 6.45
N MET A 507 14.87 19.85 7.35
CA MET A 507 13.53 19.78 7.93
C MET A 507 13.45 20.60 9.22
N SER A 508 12.35 21.32 9.40
CA SER A 508 12.11 22.07 10.64
C SER A 508 11.83 21.10 11.78
N PRO A 509 12.49 21.24 12.95
CA PRO A 509 12.23 20.38 14.10
C PRO A 509 10.74 20.32 14.44
N ASN A 510 10.04 21.46 14.52
CA ASN A 510 8.61 21.51 14.83
C ASN A 510 7.75 20.67 13.88
N ARG A 511 8.13 20.59 12.60
CA ARG A 511 7.42 19.76 11.62
C ARG A 511 7.70 18.28 11.85
N VAL A 512 8.93 17.90 12.18
CA VAL A 512 9.28 16.51 12.54
C VAL A 512 8.56 16.10 13.83
N ALA A 513 8.47 16.98 14.84
CA ALA A 513 7.69 16.68 16.04
C ALA A 513 6.20 16.50 15.74
N LEU A 514 5.61 17.27 14.81
CA LEU A 514 4.24 17.01 14.38
C LEU A 514 4.08 15.60 13.80
N LEU A 515 5.02 15.13 12.96
CA LEU A 515 4.97 13.77 12.41
C LEU A 515 5.06 12.70 13.51
N VAL A 516 5.92 12.91 14.50
CA VAL A 516 6.02 12.04 15.68
C VAL A 516 4.71 12.03 16.48
N CYS A 517 4.09 13.20 16.68
CA CYS A 517 2.81 13.30 17.39
C CYS A 517 1.70 12.57 16.64
N LEU A 518 1.62 12.73 15.31
CA LEU A 518 0.65 12.02 14.47
C LEU A 518 0.88 10.50 14.53
N LEU A 519 2.13 10.04 14.41
CA LEU A 519 2.47 8.62 14.53
C LEU A 519 2.05 8.07 15.91
N ARG A 520 2.39 8.76 17.00
CA ARG A 520 2.01 8.38 18.38
C ARG A 520 0.50 8.22 18.53
N ILE A 521 -0.27 9.18 18.03
CA ILE A 521 -1.73 9.11 18.11
C ILE A 521 -2.25 7.93 17.29
N ILE A 522 -1.85 7.79 16.03
CA ILE A 522 -2.31 6.69 15.16
C ILE A 522 -1.96 5.33 15.75
N ASP A 523 -0.72 5.15 16.23
CA ASP A 523 -0.26 3.93 16.89
C ASP A 523 -1.06 3.62 18.17
N SER A 524 -1.32 4.63 18.99
CA SER A 524 -2.10 4.46 20.24
C SER A 524 -3.56 4.03 20.02
N LEU A 525 -4.10 4.22 18.80
CA LEU A 525 -5.46 3.83 18.46
C LEU A 525 -5.60 2.36 18.08
N ASP A 526 -4.49 1.65 17.84
CA ASP A 526 -4.57 0.22 17.55
C ASP A 526 -4.89 -0.61 18.82
N CYS A 527 -6.02 -1.32 18.80
CA CYS A 527 -6.46 -2.20 19.87
C CYS A 527 -6.34 -3.68 19.45
N GLN A 528 -5.68 -4.51 20.27
CA GLN A 528 -5.38 -5.92 19.99
C GLN A 528 -6.58 -6.80 19.62
N ARG A 529 -7.79 -6.50 20.09
CA ARG A 529 -8.98 -7.29 19.75
C ARG A 529 -9.59 -6.99 18.39
N ALA A 530 -9.55 -5.76 17.87
CA ALA A 530 -10.17 -5.45 16.57
C ALA A 530 -9.68 -6.38 15.43
N ARG A 531 -8.60 -7.13 15.69
CA ARG A 531 -7.90 -8.13 14.88
C ARG A 531 -8.34 -9.59 15.01
N SER A 532 -9.13 -9.94 16.03
CA SER A 532 -9.54 -11.31 16.32
C SER A 532 -10.97 -11.46 15.84
N GLY A 533 -11.20 -12.34 14.86
CA GLY A 533 -12.46 -12.46 14.14
C GLY A 533 -13.61 -12.96 15.02
N ASP A 534 -14.16 -14.13 14.70
CA ASP A 534 -15.29 -14.65 15.45
C ASP A 534 -14.89 -15.30 16.79
N GLN A 535 -15.90 -15.69 17.57
CA GLN A 535 -15.71 -16.34 18.87
C GLN A 535 -14.84 -17.60 18.79
N MET A 536 -14.93 -18.37 17.70
CA MET A 536 -14.14 -19.58 17.52
C MET A 536 -12.66 -19.25 17.37
N GLU A 537 -12.32 -18.17 16.65
CA GLU A 537 -10.95 -17.68 16.57
C GLU A 537 -10.42 -17.22 17.94
N ILE A 538 -11.25 -16.52 18.73
CA ILE A 538 -10.89 -16.06 20.08
C ILE A 538 -10.57 -17.24 21.00
N ASP A 539 -11.46 -18.23 21.06
CA ASP A 539 -11.30 -19.42 21.89
C ASP A 539 -10.07 -20.24 21.46
N PHE A 540 -9.86 -20.39 20.15
CA PHE A 540 -8.69 -21.08 19.62
C PHE A 540 -7.40 -20.34 19.97
N HIS A 541 -7.37 -19.01 19.82
CA HIS A 541 -6.20 -18.20 20.14
C HIS A 541 -5.86 -18.26 21.64
N LEU A 542 -6.86 -18.13 22.51
CA LEU A 542 -6.69 -18.28 23.96
C LEU A 542 -6.20 -19.68 24.36
N ALA A 543 -6.72 -20.73 23.71
CA ALA A 543 -6.29 -22.10 23.92
C ALA A 543 -4.84 -22.32 23.44
N GLN A 544 -4.46 -21.77 22.29
CA GLN A 544 -3.11 -21.84 21.74
C GLN A 544 -2.11 -21.12 22.65
N ILE A 545 -2.40 -19.88 23.07
CA ILE A 545 -1.56 -19.15 24.05
C ILE A 545 -1.40 -19.99 25.32
N GLY A 546 -2.48 -20.59 25.81
CA GLY A 546 -2.43 -21.46 26.99
C GLY A 546 -1.55 -22.70 26.82
N SER A 547 -1.64 -23.36 25.66
CA SER A 547 -0.79 -24.52 25.33
C SER A 547 0.68 -24.13 25.23
N GLU A 548 0.99 -23.05 24.50
CA GLU A 548 2.35 -22.54 24.35
C GLU A 548 2.96 -22.12 25.70
N ALA A 549 2.17 -21.48 26.56
CA ALA A 549 2.59 -21.11 27.91
C ALA A 549 3.00 -22.36 28.73
N GLU A 550 2.20 -23.44 28.67
CA GLU A 550 2.49 -24.68 29.38
C GLU A 550 3.70 -25.42 28.78
N GLU A 551 3.90 -25.40 27.46
CA GLU A 551 5.11 -25.93 26.82
C GLU A 551 6.37 -25.19 27.26
N GLU A 552 6.36 -23.86 27.24
CA GLU A 552 7.48 -23.05 27.69
C GLU A 552 7.72 -23.25 29.20
N LYS A 553 6.69 -23.50 30.00
CA LYS A 553 6.80 -23.79 31.43
C LYS A 553 7.46 -25.14 31.68
N ASN A 554 7.09 -26.16 30.92
CA ASN A 554 7.74 -27.47 30.96
C ASN A 554 9.22 -27.38 30.55
N ARG A 555 9.51 -26.62 29.48
CA ARG A 555 10.89 -26.35 29.04
C ARG A 555 11.70 -25.61 30.10
N ALA A 556 11.13 -24.55 30.68
CA ALA A 556 11.76 -23.80 31.75
C ALA A 556 12.05 -24.69 32.97
N GLY A 557 11.12 -25.58 33.34
CA GLY A 557 11.31 -26.54 34.44
C GLY A 557 12.39 -27.59 34.19
N LEU A 558 12.58 -28.03 32.94
CA LEU A 558 13.69 -28.91 32.57
C LEU A 558 15.04 -28.19 32.73
N PHE A 559 15.14 -26.98 32.15
CA PHE A 559 16.34 -26.17 32.27
C PHE A 559 16.62 -25.77 33.71
N GLU A 560 15.60 -25.51 34.53
CA GLU A 560 15.74 -25.19 35.94
C GLU A 560 16.50 -26.29 36.69
N LYS A 561 16.13 -27.56 36.49
CA LYS A 561 16.80 -28.70 37.12
C LYS A 561 18.28 -28.76 36.76
N ILE A 562 18.60 -28.54 35.48
CA ILE A 562 19.97 -28.55 34.95
C ILE A 562 20.77 -27.38 35.53
N VAL A 563 20.25 -26.16 35.42
CA VAL A 563 20.91 -24.92 35.85
C VAL A 563 21.07 -24.87 37.36
N LYS A 564 20.10 -25.36 38.14
CA LYS A 564 20.22 -25.51 39.59
C LYS A 564 21.34 -26.48 39.98
N GLY A 565 21.51 -27.57 39.22
CA GLY A 565 22.64 -28.50 39.40
C GLY A 565 24.00 -27.85 39.11
N ILE A 566 24.06 -26.98 38.10
CA ILE A 566 25.27 -26.26 37.67
C ILE A 566 25.66 -25.14 38.66
N LEU A 567 24.69 -24.30 39.04
CA LEU A 567 24.92 -23.10 39.86
C LEU A 567 24.93 -23.36 41.36
N LYS A 568 24.27 -24.43 41.83
CA LYS A 568 24.13 -24.78 43.25
C LYS A 568 23.71 -23.58 44.10
N ASN A 569 24.63 -22.99 44.86
CA ASN A 569 24.36 -21.88 45.78
C ASN A 569 24.05 -20.55 45.06
N ASP A 570 24.54 -20.37 43.84
CA ASP A 570 24.35 -19.14 43.05
C ASP A 570 23.01 -19.12 42.30
N PHE A 571 22.28 -20.25 42.30
CA PHE A 571 20.97 -20.37 41.64
C PHE A 571 19.92 -19.43 42.24
N ALA A 572 19.93 -19.26 43.57
CA ALA A 572 18.94 -18.41 44.25
C ALA A 572 19.07 -16.94 43.84
N GLU A 573 20.29 -16.43 43.70
CA GLU A 573 20.56 -15.07 43.23
C GLU A 573 20.07 -14.86 41.80
N LEU A 574 20.33 -15.82 40.90
CA LEU A 574 19.83 -15.79 39.52
C LEU A 574 18.30 -15.81 39.46
N SER A 575 17.65 -16.71 40.18
CA SER A 575 16.20 -16.83 40.20
C SER A 575 15.52 -15.56 40.72
N GLN A 576 16.07 -14.95 41.78
CA GLN A 576 15.60 -13.68 42.30
C GLN A 576 15.76 -12.53 41.28
N ALA A 577 16.88 -12.48 40.56
CA ALA A 577 17.11 -11.48 39.52
C ALA A 577 16.14 -11.63 38.34
N ILE A 578 15.86 -12.86 37.90
CA ILE A 578 14.87 -13.15 36.86
C ILE A 578 13.48 -12.67 37.31
N GLN A 579 13.04 -13.07 38.51
CA GLN A 579 11.71 -12.71 39.01
C GLN A 579 11.56 -11.19 39.19
N SER A 580 12.62 -10.51 39.64
CA SER A 580 12.62 -9.04 39.78
C SER A 580 12.49 -8.35 38.43
N SER A 581 13.16 -8.87 37.38
CA SER A 581 13.05 -8.36 36.02
C SER A 581 11.65 -8.57 35.43
N ILE A 582 11.06 -9.74 35.65
CA ILE A 582 9.68 -10.08 35.25
C ILE A 582 8.66 -9.18 35.95
N ASN A 583 8.72 -9.07 37.27
CA ASN A 583 7.80 -8.23 38.04
C ASN A 583 7.93 -6.76 37.65
N GLY A 584 9.16 -6.31 37.38
CA GLY A 584 9.42 -4.98 36.86
C GLY A 584 8.73 -4.74 35.51
N TYR A 585 8.74 -5.71 34.61
CA TYR A 585 8.04 -5.66 33.32
C TYR A 585 6.52 -5.62 33.51
N ARG A 586 5.92 -6.61 34.19
CA ARG A 586 4.46 -6.68 34.41
C ARG A 586 3.90 -5.41 35.03
N LYS A 587 4.59 -4.82 36.01
CA LYS A 587 4.14 -3.58 36.68
C LYS A 587 4.07 -2.38 35.73
N ARG A 588 4.92 -2.33 34.68
CA ARG A 588 4.87 -1.25 33.69
C ARG A 588 3.73 -1.44 32.71
N GLU A 589 3.56 -2.66 32.21
CA GLU A 589 2.51 -2.95 31.22
C GLU A 589 1.11 -2.93 31.86
N SER A 590 0.95 -3.38 33.12
CA SER A 590 -0.36 -3.41 33.79
C SER A 590 -0.86 -2.06 34.30
N LYS A 591 0.00 -1.04 34.38
CA LYS A 591 -0.29 0.31 34.93
C LYS A 591 -1.05 0.32 36.28
N ASP A 592 -0.99 -0.74 37.10
CA ASP A 592 -1.70 -0.79 38.39
C ASP A 592 -1.03 0.14 39.43
N HIS A 593 -1.74 1.21 39.80
CA HIS A 593 -1.27 2.28 40.71
C HIS A 593 -1.36 1.92 42.21
N SER A 594 -1.82 0.71 42.55
CA SER A 594 -2.12 0.32 43.94
C SER A 594 -0.90 0.11 44.87
N VAL A 595 0.34 0.23 44.38
CA VAL A 595 1.55 0.10 45.21
C VAL A 595 2.47 1.32 45.05
N THR A 596 2.47 2.17 46.09
CA THR A 596 3.26 3.40 46.25
C THR A 596 4.64 3.35 45.62
N ALA A 597 4.94 4.37 44.80
CA ALA A 597 6.22 4.62 44.16
C ALA A 597 7.36 4.80 45.19
N LYS A 598 8.07 3.72 45.51
CA LYS A 598 9.46 3.79 45.97
C LYS A 598 10.27 2.65 45.34
N ALA A 599 11.22 3.06 44.48
CA ALA A 599 12.45 2.38 44.08
C ALA A 599 12.36 1.09 43.23
N ALA A 600 12.33 1.26 41.90
CA ALA A 600 13.23 0.59 40.95
C ALA A 600 12.90 1.07 39.52
N THR A 601 13.80 1.82 38.87
CA THR A 601 13.69 2.12 37.43
C THR A 601 14.06 0.88 36.61
N THR A 602 13.40 0.66 35.46
CA THR A 602 13.56 -0.46 34.51
C THR A 602 15.01 -0.84 34.21
N HIS A 603 15.86 0.18 34.05
CA HIS A 603 17.27 0.02 33.76
C HIS A 603 17.99 -0.73 34.88
N ALA A 604 17.56 -0.56 36.14
CA ALA A 604 18.17 -1.21 37.29
C ALA A 604 17.91 -2.73 37.29
N THR A 605 16.72 -3.22 36.93
CA THR A 605 16.38 -4.67 37.04
C THR A 605 17.02 -5.52 35.94
N THR A 606 17.02 -5.03 34.68
CA THR A 606 17.64 -5.76 33.56
C THR A 606 19.16 -5.69 33.63
N THR A 607 19.71 -4.52 33.98
CA THR A 607 21.15 -4.36 34.23
C THR A 607 21.59 -5.18 35.43
N GLN A 608 20.76 -5.31 36.46
CA GLN A 608 21.00 -6.23 37.58
C GLN A 608 21.04 -7.69 37.12
N LEU A 609 20.09 -8.14 36.29
CA LEU A 609 20.09 -9.51 35.76
C LEU A 609 21.35 -9.78 34.90
N ARG A 610 21.69 -8.87 33.97
CA ARG A 610 22.91 -8.93 33.16
C ARG A 610 24.17 -8.92 34.04
N GLY A 611 24.17 -8.13 35.11
CA GLY A 611 25.24 -8.07 36.12
C GLY A 611 25.40 -9.38 36.89
N VAL A 612 24.29 -10.00 37.33
CA VAL A 612 24.29 -11.32 37.98
C VAL A 612 24.82 -12.39 37.03
N LEU A 613 24.37 -12.41 35.77
CA LEU A 613 24.88 -13.33 34.75
C LEU A 613 26.38 -13.16 34.51
N THR A 614 26.87 -11.92 34.52
CA THR A 614 28.30 -11.62 34.36
C THR A 614 29.11 -12.10 35.57
N LYS A 615 28.64 -11.84 36.79
CA LYS A 615 29.26 -12.33 38.04
C LYS A 615 29.31 -13.85 38.07
N ILE A 616 28.21 -14.52 37.73
CA ILE A 616 28.12 -15.98 37.65
C ILE A 616 29.12 -16.53 36.64
N LYS A 617 29.17 -15.94 35.43
CA LYS A 617 30.13 -16.34 34.39
C LYS A 617 31.57 -16.20 34.85
N GLN A 618 31.91 -15.11 35.53
CA GLN A 618 33.27 -14.86 36.07
C GLN A 618 33.63 -15.82 37.20
N LYS A 619 32.70 -16.04 38.15
CA LYS A 619 32.92 -16.90 39.33
C LYS A 619 33.07 -18.38 38.96
N CYS A 620 32.30 -18.82 37.96
CA CYS A 620 32.19 -20.23 37.63
C CYS A 620 32.98 -20.63 36.36
N ASN A 621 33.60 -19.67 35.66
CA ASN A 621 34.43 -19.87 34.47
C ASN A 621 33.82 -20.82 33.42
N TYR A 622 32.54 -20.62 33.12
CA TYR A 622 31.77 -21.50 32.24
C TYR A 622 32.22 -21.41 30.77
N ASP A 623 32.19 -22.55 30.09
CA ASP A 623 32.35 -22.63 28.63
C ASP A 623 31.12 -22.06 27.89
N GLY A 624 31.23 -21.93 26.56
CA GLY A 624 30.15 -21.40 25.73
C GLY A 624 28.85 -22.21 25.82
N THR A 625 28.95 -23.53 26.00
CA THR A 625 27.82 -24.45 26.12
C THR A 625 27.05 -24.22 27.42
N THR A 626 27.77 -24.15 28.54
CA THR A 626 27.18 -23.96 29.86
C THR A 626 26.57 -22.57 30.00
N ALA A 627 27.25 -21.54 29.48
CA ALA A 627 26.70 -20.19 29.40
C ALA A 627 25.42 -20.16 28.52
N GLY A 628 25.41 -20.91 27.42
CA GLY A 628 24.24 -21.09 26.57
C GLY A 628 23.05 -21.70 27.31
N LEU A 629 23.26 -22.79 28.07
CA LEU A 629 22.20 -23.43 28.86
C LEU A 629 21.60 -22.52 29.93
N ILE A 630 22.45 -21.75 30.64
CA ILE A 630 21.98 -20.77 31.63
C ILE A 630 21.18 -19.66 30.93
N PHE A 631 21.62 -19.20 29.76
CA PHE A 631 20.89 -18.20 28.99
C PHE A 631 19.54 -18.72 28.49
N GLU A 632 19.48 -19.96 27.99
CA GLU A 632 18.21 -20.57 27.55
C GLU A 632 17.22 -20.79 28.71
N TYR A 633 17.72 -21.08 29.92
CA TYR A 633 16.87 -21.10 31.12
C TYR A 633 16.23 -19.74 31.38
N VAL A 634 17.04 -18.67 31.39
CA VAL A 634 16.56 -17.29 31.59
C VAL A 634 15.55 -16.92 30.50
N LEU A 635 15.88 -17.21 29.24
CA LEU A 635 15.01 -16.93 28.10
C LEU A 635 13.67 -17.68 28.19
N SER A 636 13.70 -18.96 28.58
CA SER A 636 12.48 -19.75 28.76
C SER A 636 11.61 -19.19 29.88
N ARG A 637 12.20 -18.69 30.98
CA ARG A 637 11.44 -18.02 32.05
C ARG A 637 10.76 -16.74 31.58
N PHE A 638 11.43 -15.92 30.77
CA PHE A 638 10.78 -14.77 30.14
C PHE A 638 9.67 -15.18 29.17
N ARG A 639 9.87 -16.22 28.36
CA ARG A 639 8.82 -16.70 27.43
C ARG A 639 7.56 -17.16 28.15
N VAL A 640 7.70 -17.88 29.26
CA VAL A 640 6.54 -18.26 30.11
C VAL A 640 5.79 -17.03 30.57
N ASP A 641 6.52 -16.06 31.11
CA ASP A 641 5.93 -14.83 31.64
C ASP A 641 5.17 -14.03 30.58
N PHE A 642 5.79 -13.86 29.40
CA PHE A 642 5.21 -13.20 28.24
C PHE A 642 3.92 -13.89 27.79
N LYS A 643 3.93 -15.23 27.70
CA LYS A 643 2.74 -15.99 27.27
C LYS A 643 1.60 -15.92 28.29
N GLU A 644 1.91 -15.96 29.58
CA GLU A 644 0.90 -15.75 30.63
C GLU A 644 0.32 -14.33 30.59
N TYR A 645 1.18 -13.32 30.45
CA TYR A 645 0.75 -11.92 30.39
C TYR A 645 -0.05 -11.61 29.12
N GLN A 646 0.34 -12.18 27.97
CA GLN A 646 -0.39 -12.08 26.71
C GLN A 646 -1.86 -12.48 26.87
N LYS A 647 -2.11 -13.57 27.61
CA LYS A 647 -3.45 -14.07 27.85
C LYS A 647 -4.30 -13.07 28.65
N GLU A 648 -3.72 -12.47 29.68
CA GLU A 648 -4.37 -11.43 30.50
C GLU A 648 -4.68 -10.18 29.65
N HIS A 649 -3.67 -9.66 28.95
CA HIS A 649 -3.80 -8.48 28.11
C HIS A 649 -4.82 -8.69 26.98
N TYR A 650 -4.79 -9.84 26.31
CA TYR A 650 -5.76 -10.18 25.28
C TYR A 650 -7.19 -10.18 25.85
N ALA A 651 -7.41 -10.85 26.99
CA ALA A 651 -8.71 -10.87 27.67
C ALA A 651 -9.21 -9.49 28.13
N ASP A 652 -8.30 -8.54 28.38
CA ASP A 652 -8.68 -7.16 28.69
C ASP A 652 -9.13 -6.36 27.47
N HIS A 653 -8.82 -6.82 26.27
CA HIS A 653 -9.31 -6.22 25.05
C HIS A 653 -10.50 -6.98 24.48
N VAL A 654 -10.85 -8.17 25.02
CA VAL A 654 -11.89 -9.13 24.59
C VAL A 654 -13.35 -8.59 24.46
N PHE A 655 -13.58 -7.29 24.45
CA PHE A 655 -14.91 -6.72 24.21
C PHE A 655 -14.90 -5.56 23.20
N VAL A 656 -13.72 -5.11 22.77
CA VAL A 656 -13.57 -4.02 21.78
C VAL A 656 -13.96 -4.55 20.41
N LYS A 657 -15.01 -4.01 19.79
CA LYS A 657 -15.40 -4.34 18.41
C LYS A 657 -14.62 -3.51 17.41
N GLN A 658 -14.59 -2.19 17.61
CA GLN A 658 -13.79 -1.25 16.81
C GLN A 658 -13.57 0.07 17.55
N ILE A 659 -12.61 0.85 17.06
CA ILE A 659 -12.41 2.24 17.48
C ILE A 659 -13.26 3.15 16.58
N LEU A 660 -14.08 3.98 17.23
CA LEU A 660 -14.88 5.00 16.59
C LEU A 660 -14.08 6.30 16.58
N ILE A 661 -13.87 6.84 15.38
CA ILE A 661 -13.19 8.12 15.15
C ILE A 661 -14.19 9.00 14.40
N ASP A 662 -14.82 9.93 15.11
CA ASP A 662 -15.70 10.93 14.50
C ASP A 662 -14.95 12.24 14.30
N ALA A 663 -14.96 12.75 13.07
CA ALA A 663 -14.25 13.96 12.70
C ALA A 663 -15.24 15.08 12.37
N GLN A 664 -15.13 16.19 13.09
CA GLN A 664 -15.98 17.36 12.92
C GLN A 664 -15.15 18.56 12.48
N ARG A 665 -15.70 19.32 11.52
CA ARG A 665 -15.10 20.57 11.07
C ARG A 665 -15.33 21.65 12.14
N GLY A 666 -14.25 22.13 12.72
CA GLY A 666 -14.23 23.17 13.74
C GLY A 666 -14.09 24.59 13.20
N ASP A 667 -13.89 25.51 14.13
CA ASP A 667 -13.78 26.95 13.88
C ASP A 667 -12.58 27.33 12.99
N ARG A 668 -12.67 28.50 12.36
CA ARG A 668 -11.59 29.07 11.55
C ARG A 668 -10.42 29.55 12.41
N ILE A 669 -9.20 29.29 11.95
CA ILE A 669 -7.97 29.84 12.54
C ILE A 669 -7.77 31.26 11.98
N SER A 670 -7.56 32.26 12.85
CA SER A 670 -7.66 33.69 12.52
C SER A 670 -6.48 34.28 11.73
N ASP A 671 -5.40 33.53 11.49
CA ASP A 671 -4.21 34.06 10.81
C ASP A 671 -4.16 33.61 9.35
N ASN A 672 -4.53 34.53 8.45
CA ASN A 672 -4.45 34.42 6.99
C ASN A 672 -5.36 33.38 6.30
N GLY A 673 -6.65 33.40 6.66
CA GLY A 673 -7.78 33.09 5.77
C GLY A 673 -7.71 31.80 4.95
N ASP A 674 -8.10 30.68 5.57
CA ASP A 674 -8.87 29.53 5.00
C ASP A 674 -8.68 28.22 5.80
N ARG A 675 -7.89 28.22 6.87
CA ARG A 675 -7.64 27.01 7.68
C ARG A 675 -8.76 26.79 8.70
N HIS A 676 -9.35 25.61 8.69
CA HIS A 676 -10.32 25.14 9.68
C HIS A 676 -9.65 24.20 10.68
N LYS A 677 -10.06 24.26 11.94
CA LYS A 677 -9.70 23.25 12.92
C LYS A 677 -10.41 21.93 12.61
N THR A 678 -9.78 20.80 12.87
CA THR A 678 -10.42 19.48 12.84
C THR A 678 -10.52 18.97 14.27
N ARG A 679 -11.74 18.68 14.71
CA ARG A 679 -11.99 18.08 16.03
C ARG A 679 -12.30 16.61 15.87
N PHE A 680 -11.62 15.78 16.63
CA PHE A 680 -11.86 14.34 16.69
C PHE A 680 -12.52 13.96 18.01
N THR A 681 -13.52 13.09 17.94
CA THR A 681 -14.06 12.38 19.09
C THR A 681 -13.71 10.91 18.94
N ILE A 682 -12.99 10.36 19.93
CA ILE A 682 -12.54 8.97 19.92
C ILE A 682 -13.31 8.18 20.99
N ASP A 683 -13.95 7.10 20.56
CA ASP A 683 -14.66 6.19 21.46
C ASP A 683 -14.45 4.72 21.04
N ILE A 684 -14.89 3.79 21.89
CA ILE A 684 -14.82 2.34 21.67
C ILE A 684 -16.23 1.78 21.49
N GLU A 685 -16.48 1.12 20.36
CA GLU A 685 -17.66 0.28 20.17
C GLU A 685 -17.44 -1.07 20.88
N VAL A 686 -18.43 -1.48 21.67
CA VAL A 686 -18.39 -2.74 22.43
C VAL A 686 -19.16 -3.82 21.69
N ASP A 687 -18.57 -5.01 21.64
CA ASP A 687 -19.16 -6.23 21.10
C ASP A 687 -20.14 -6.86 22.10
N GLN A 688 -21.44 -6.60 21.93
CA GLN A 688 -22.46 -7.03 22.89
C GLN A 688 -22.64 -8.55 22.91
N GLU A 689 -22.53 -9.23 21.76
CA GLU A 689 -22.68 -10.69 21.67
C GLU A 689 -21.63 -11.38 22.55
N ILE A 690 -20.40 -10.89 22.50
CA ILE A 690 -19.29 -11.50 23.25
C ILE A 690 -19.33 -11.14 24.74
N VAL A 691 -19.78 -9.92 25.08
CA VAL A 691 -20.03 -9.55 26.47
C VAL A 691 -21.06 -10.47 27.12
N GLU A 692 -22.14 -10.78 26.40
CA GLU A 692 -23.18 -11.71 26.84
C GLU A 692 -22.65 -13.15 26.97
N GLU A 693 -21.95 -13.66 25.96
CA GLU A 693 -21.41 -15.02 25.95
C GLU A 693 -20.37 -15.28 27.03
N LEU A 694 -19.49 -14.31 27.30
CA LEU A 694 -18.47 -14.40 28.35
C LEU A 694 -18.99 -14.03 29.75
N ALA A 695 -20.28 -13.69 29.86
CA ALA A 695 -20.93 -13.26 31.10
C ALA A 695 -20.19 -12.12 31.82
N LEU A 696 -19.60 -11.19 31.06
CA LEU A 696 -18.88 -10.04 31.61
C LEU A 696 -19.88 -9.06 32.23
N ARG A 697 -19.59 -8.57 33.45
CA ARG A 697 -20.50 -7.62 34.11
C ARG A 697 -20.45 -6.27 33.39
N PRO A 698 -21.58 -5.57 33.18
CA PRO A 698 -21.58 -4.25 32.52
C PRO A 698 -20.63 -3.24 33.18
N GLU A 699 -20.52 -3.27 34.52
CA GLU A 699 -19.58 -2.44 35.28
C GLU A 699 -18.11 -2.75 34.96
N GLU A 700 -17.75 -4.03 34.77
CA GLU A 700 -16.40 -4.45 34.42
C GLU A 700 -16.03 -3.98 33.01
N VAL A 701 -16.95 -4.14 32.05
CA VAL A 701 -16.76 -3.68 30.67
C VAL A 701 -16.61 -2.17 30.61
N ALA A 702 -17.44 -1.42 31.36
CA ALA A 702 -17.33 0.03 31.45
C ALA A 702 -15.99 0.48 32.06
N GLN A 703 -15.53 -0.19 33.13
CA GLN A 703 -14.24 0.09 33.75
C GLN A 703 -13.08 -0.17 32.79
N LYS A 704 -13.08 -1.31 32.09
CA LYS A 704 -12.05 -1.64 31.10
C LYS A 704 -12.07 -0.67 29.91
N LYS A 705 -13.26 -0.32 29.38
CA LYS A 705 -13.41 0.70 28.33
C LYS A 705 -12.82 2.04 28.77
N ARG A 706 -13.13 2.48 30.00
CA ARG A 706 -12.59 3.72 30.56
C ARG A 706 -11.07 3.70 30.69
N ALA A 707 -10.50 2.57 31.11
CA ALA A 707 -9.06 2.39 31.21
C ALA A 707 -8.37 2.47 29.83
N LEU A 708 -8.95 1.84 28.80
CA LEU A 708 -8.44 1.91 27.43
C LEU A 708 -8.47 3.33 26.86
N LEU A 709 -9.61 4.02 26.97
CA LEU A 709 -9.71 5.42 26.54
C LEU A 709 -8.80 6.34 27.35
N GLY A 710 -8.63 6.07 28.65
CA GLY A 710 -7.68 6.78 29.51
C GLY A 710 -6.23 6.60 29.02
N ASN A 711 -5.85 5.39 28.60
CA ASN A 711 -4.52 5.12 28.04
C ASN A 711 -4.30 5.90 26.73
N MET A 712 -5.28 5.95 25.84
CA MET A 712 -5.19 6.74 24.60
C MET A 712 -5.11 8.24 24.91
N ARG A 713 -5.92 8.72 25.86
CA ARG A 713 -5.90 10.11 26.34
C ARG A 713 -4.55 10.49 26.95
N GLU A 714 -3.91 9.59 27.67
CA GLU A 714 -2.57 9.82 28.25
C GLU A 714 -1.47 10.04 27.21
N GLU A 715 -1.60 9.49 26.01
CA GLU A 715 -0.67 9.76 24.90
C GLU A 715 -0.89 11.16 24.32
N TYR A 716 -2.15 11.61 24.21
CA TYR A 716 -2.49 12.95 23.76
C TYR A 716 -2.17 14.03 24.80
N GLU A 717 -2.53 13.82 26.07
CA GLU A 717 -2.34 14.75 27.18
C GLU A 717 -1.01 14.54 27.91
N MET A 718 -0.01 13.94 27.25
CA MET A 718 1.28 13.59 27.86
C MET A 718 1.84 14.76 28.70
N LYS A 719 1.85 14.57 30.03
CA LYS A 719 2.30 15.58 31.01
C LYS A 719 3.81 15.43 31.23
N GLU A 720 4.56 16.51 31.01
CA GLU A 720 5.98 16.58 31.35
C GLU A 720 6.21 16.49 32.86
N ASP A 721 7.22 15.71 33.26
CA ASP A 721 7.74 15.68 34.63
C ASP A 721 8.65 16.91 34.82
N SER A 722 8.04 18.07 35.08
CA SER A 722 8.78 19.27 35.39
C SER A 722 9.41 19.16 36.78
N ALA A 723 10.63 19.68 36.93
CA ALA A 723 11.18 19.92 38.26
C ALA A 723 10.13 20.69 39.09
N LYS A 724 9.85 20.21 40.31
CA LYS A 724 8.85 20.72 41.26
C LYS A 724 8.68 22.26 41.12
N ASP A 725 7.48 22.69 40.70
CA ASP A 725 6.98 24.08 40.61
C ASP A 725 6.77 24.71 39.21
N ILE A 726 6.69 23.95 38.11
CA ILE A 726 6.24 24.45 36.79
C ILE A 726 5.03 23.64 36.30
N PRO A 727 3.94 24.24 35.74
CA PRO A 727 2.81 23.47 35.21
C PRO A 727 3.29 22.46 34.17
N ALA A 728 2.83 21.21 34.26
CA ALA A 728 3.14 20.17 33.27
C ALA A 728 2.69 20.63 31.88
N LYS A 729 3.62 20.74 30.92
CA LYS A 729 3.30 21.03 29.52
C LYS A 729 2.74 19.78 28.86
N THR A 730 1.77 19.97 27.97
CA THR A 730 1.09 18.91 27.23
C THR A 730 1.60 18.89 25.79
N ILE A 731 2.87 18.56 25.59
CA ILE A 731 3.58 18.86 24.33
C ILE A 731 2.91 18.29 23.06
N VAL A 732 2.36 17.07 23.13
CA VAL A 732 1.66 16.43 22.01
C VAL A 732 0.36 17.19 21.68
N LYS A 733 -0.45 17.45 22.70
CA LYS A 733 -1.66 18.28 22.59
C LYS A 733 -1.34 19.67 22.06
N ASP A 734 -0.35 20.35 22.62
CA ASP A 734 0.02 21.72 22.25
C ASP A 734 0.42 21.77 20.76
N ILE A 735 1.27 20.86 20.29
CA ILE A 735 1.69 20.77 18.89
C ILE A 735 0.51 20.49 17.95
N LEU A 736 -0.39 19.58 18.33
CA LEU A 736 -1.57 19.25 17.53
C LEU A 736 -2.57 20.42 17.49
N GLU A 737 -2.84 21.06 18.62
CA GLU A 737 -3.76 22.19 18.73
C GLU A 737 -3.24 23.42 17.98
N GLU A 738 -1.94 23.72 18.07
CA GLU A 738 -1.27 24.74 17.25
C GLU A 738 -1.36 24.44 15.75
N SER A 739 -1.35 23.14 15.39
CA SER A 739 -1.53 22.68 14.01
C SER A 739 -3.01 22.62 13.57
N GLY A 740 -3.95 22.91 14.48
CA GLY A 740 -5.38 22.94 14.21
C GLY A 740 -6.13 21.62 14.42
N VAL A 741 -5.56 20.68 15.18
CA VAL A 741 -6.16 19.38 15.49
C VAL A 741 -6.46 19.31 16.99
N THR A 742 -7.69 18.99 17.35
CA THR A 742 -8.10 18.78 18.76
C THR A 742 -8.73 17.40 18.91
N ILE A 743 -8.38 16.67 19.96
CA ILE A 743 -8.91 15.32 20.21
C ILE A 743 -9.63 15.30 21.56
N GLU A 744 -10.85 14.75 21.57
CA GLU A 744 -11.65 14.46 22.74
C GLU A 744 -11.90 12.94 22.81
N TYR A 745 -11.93 12.39 24.02
CA TYR A 745 -12.16 10.97 24.25
C TYR A 745 -13.51 10.80 24.96
N GLY A 746 -14.27 9.77 24.59
CA GLY A 746 -15.59 9.42 25.15
C GLY A 746 -15.56 8.91 26.59
N ILE A 747 -14.76 9.53 27.46
CA ILE A 747 -14.67 9.21 28.88
C ILE A 747 -15.77 9.99 29.60
N ASP A 748 -16.84 9.30 29.99
CA ASP A 748 -17.85 9.91 30.85
C ASP A 748 -17.25 10.11 32.26
N GLU A 749 -17.09 11.35 32.71
CA GLU A 749 -16.52 11.69 34.02
C GLU A 749 -17.53 11.49 35.18
N SER A 750 -18.78 11.13 34.88
CA SER A 750 -19.90 11.12 35.84
C SER A 750 -20.17 9.81 36.62
N CYS A 751 -19.37 8.76 36.41
CA CYS A 751 -19.44 7.49 37.16
C CYS A 751 -18.25 7.29 38.10
#